data_AF-A0A940QLZ0-F1
#
_entry.id   AF-A0A940QLZ0-F1
#
_cell.length_a   1.000
_cell.length_b   1.000
_cell.length_c   1.000
_cell.angle_alpha   90.00
_cell.angle_beta   90.00
_cell.angle_gamma   90.00
#
_symmetry.space_group_name_H-M   'P 1'
#
loop_
_entity.id
_entity.type
_entity.pdbx_description
1 polymer ?
#
loop_
_entity_poly.entity_id
_entity_poly.type
_entity_poly.pdbx_seq_one_letter_code
_entity_poly.pdbx_strand_id
1 'polypeptide(L)'
;MENRTELVGVGLGEQSRQILLERQELLLQLLWGLFSYVIAAGNMLEGLSPFGVALMAACPQRLLLATAIGATGGSLFPAGVAMSMKYAAAVMVAAVARWAFCSGKLLRWSQGMAPLLAGVSLLLPSLAVALAEELRLYDLGLAAAESFLAAGAAWFFARSVTLLGQEWSVVKKSDALCGIVSLCILLLSLSAFSLFGLSLGRVAAGLALLICAVSGGESTGTICGAACGMTIGLASFPELSAVGQFALCGLLTGVFSPMGKFACSIAFVLSGGIFSLLTHAPSEALPFLWEGAISSTIFMLIPTKRLQTLRIRGFRQLDHMEAKGMKELLLAHIEDASAALSEIARSTKQVSDSLNQLQTGSVEEVYQAAIDGVCRKCSQNINCWQLNFSDSMNCFNHFTDLLRKNGRITEEDFLYPLSGQCKKKEKLLGIINSRYEAFLEKEGLRRKVAQVRSVVTDQFEGMAEMLQGFGEEMLQISSCDSRLTQRLQVYLEEKGLGIKSVNCYRDQEEVLFLQLFLPAVKLPRIDQEELTDELSGLCGCQLDDPEVVCRGKEARLTFRELASYAMDYAWTQHICDGSRVCGDSCSSFTDHRSVAHMILSDGMGNGSGAAVDSAMTVSLLSKLIDANVAYDPALKIVNSALLVKSGEESLATIDIAAVDLYKGQATFYKAGAAPTFIRRHQRTGYVESISLPVGILSSVQFEKSQLQLSEGDLIVMVSDGAITSGLDWIRHTIDRFDEADGLQSLCDDITTTARLKRNDHRDDDITVLAGILRKR
;
A
#
# COMPACT_ATOMS: atom_id res chain seq x y z
N MET A 1 27.75 58.16 -45.69
CA MET A 1 27.54 56.76 -45.29
C MET A 1 26.18 56.69 -44.61
N GLU A 2 25.11 56.60 -45.40
CA GLU A 2 24.54 55.32 -45.89
C GLU A 2 24.08 54.42 -44.74
N ASN A 3 22.77 54.39 -44.49
CA ASN A 3 21.89 53.24 -44.80
C ASN A 3 20.63 53.36 -43.93
N ARG A 4 19.52 53.81 -44.53
CA ARG A 4 18.52 53.02 -45.26
C ARG A 4 17.37 52.64 -44.33
N THR A 5 16.28 53.37 -44.55
CA THR A 5 14.90 52.94 -44.35
C THR A 5 14.67 51.53 -44.92
N GLU A 6 14.33 50.58 -44.06
CA GLU A 6 13.52 49.44 -44.47
C GLU A 6 12.20 49.51 -43.69
N LEU A 7 11.20 50.12 -44.35
CA LEU A 7 9.79 49.87 -44.08
C LEU A 7 9.52 48.41 -44.44
N VAL A 8 9.70 47.51 -43.47
CA VAL A 8 9.12 46.17 -43.53
C VAL A 8 7.62 46.36 -43.30
N GLY A 9 6.84 46.19 -44.35
CA GLY A 9 5.39 46.12 -44.27
C GLY A 9 5.01 44.95 -43.37
N VAL A 10 4.71 45.25 -42.10
CA VAL A 10 4.10 44.31 -41.16
C VAL A 10 2.81 43.80 -41.82
N GLY A 11 2.76 42.49 -42.08
CA GLY A 11 1.61 41.89 -42.74
C GLY A 11 0.33 42.17 -41.94
N LEU A 12 -0.78 42.43 -42.64
CA LEU A 12 -2.12 42.58 -42.05
C LEU A 12 -2.48 41.49 -41.02
N GLY A 13 -1.88 40.30 -41.13
CA GLY A 13 -1.98 39.20 -40.15
C GLY A 13 -1.30 39.45 -38.80
N GLU A 14 -0.16 40.14 -38.76
CA GLU A 14 0.54 40.45 -37.51
C GLU A 14 -0.07 41.67 -36.81
N GLN A 15 -0.53 42.67 -37.59
CA GLN A 15 -1.31 43.79 -37.06
C GLN A 15 -2.65 43.32 -36.48
N SER A 16 -3.36 42.42 -37.15
CA SER A 16 -4.62 41.86 -36.60
C SER A 16 -4.39 41.01 -35.35
N ARG A 17 -3.26 40.31 -35.26
CA ARG A 17 -2.88 39.52 -34.06
C ARG A 17 -2.48 40.42 -32.88
N GLN A 18 -1.79 41.54 -33.13
CA GLN A 18 -1.50 42.56 -32.12
C GLN A 18 -2.76 43.28 -31.65
N ILE A 19 -3.68 43.64 -32.57
CA ILE A 19 -4.99 44.23 -32.21
C ILE A 19 -5.85 43.22 -31.44
N LEU A 20 -5.78 41.92 -31.74
CA LEU A 20 -6.49 40.88 -30.99
C LEU A 20 -5.99 40.78 -29.55
N LEU A 21 -4.67 40.88 -29.34
CA LEU A 21 -4.05 40.84 -28.01
C LEU A 21 -4.38 42.09 -27.18
N GLU A 22 -4.37 43.28 -27.78
CA GLU A 22 -4.82 44.52 -27.10
C GLU A 22 -6.32 44.50 -26.78
N ARG A 23 -7.15 43.87 -27.63
CA ARG A 23 -8.60 43.74 -27.40
C ARG A 23 -8.97 42.58 -26.50
N GLN A 24 -8.07 41.67 -26.15
CA GLN A 24 -8.38 40.52 -25.30
C GLN A 24 -8.83 40.94 -23.89
N GLU A 25 -8.21 41.96 -23.29
CA GLU A 25 -8.63 42.45 -21.97
C GLU A 25 -10.00 43.12 -22.00
N LEU A 26 -10.28 43.92 -23.05
CA LEU A 26 -11.59 44.52 -23.27
C LEU A 26 -12.67 43.48 -23.53
N LEU A 27 -12.36 42.45 -24.32
CA LEU A 27 -13.26 41.31 -24.56
C LEU A 27 -13.52 40.53 -23.28
N LEU A 28 -12.51 40.31 -22.44
CA LEU A 28 -12.66 39.65 -21.15
C LEU A 28 -13.55 40.47 -20.21
N GLN A 29 -13.36 41.80 -20.15
CA GLN A 29 -14.21 42.70 -19.37
C GLN A 29 -15.67 42.68 -19.86
N LEU A 30 -15.89 42.73 -21.18
CA LEU A 30 -17.23 42.65 -21.76
C LEU A 30 -17.91 41.31 -21.48
N LEU A 31 -17.20 40.19 -21.66
CA LEU A 31 -17.71 38.85 -21.37
C LEU A 31 -18.07 38.71 -19.89
N TRP A 32 -17.25 39.27 -18.99
CA TRP A 32 -17.50 39.19 -17.56
C TRP A 32 -18.60 40.13 -17.07
N GLY A 33 -18.76 41.29 -17.71
CA GLY A 33 -19.93 42.16 -17.52
C GLY A 33 -21.22 41.46 -17.96
N LEU A 34 -21.21 40.78 -19.11
CA LEU A 34 -22.38 40.05 -19.61
C LEU A 34 -22.70 38.83 -18.73
N PHE A 35 -21.68 38.11 -18.25
CA PHE A 35 -21.88 37.04 -17.28
C PHE A 35 -22.48 37.56 -15.97
N SER A 36 -21.98 38.70 -15.47
CA SER A 36 -22.49 39.34 -14.26
C SER A 36 -23.93 39.83 -14.42
N TYR A 37 -24.30 40.29 -15.62
CA TYR A 37 -25.68 40.65 -15.97
C TYR A 37 -26.61 39.44 -15.90
N VAL A 38 -26.20 38.32 -16.51
CA VAL A 38 -26.99 37.08 -16.48
C VAL A 38 -27.17 36.59 -15.05
N ILE A 39 -26.10 36.52 -14.25
CA ILE A 39 -26.17 36.06 -12.86
C ILE A 39 -27.07 36.96 -12.00
N ALA A 40 -27.00 38.27 -12.17
CA ALA A 40 -27.82 39.20 -11.39
C ALA A 40 -29.32 39.16 -11.77
N ALA A 41 -29.66 38.67 -12.97
CA ALA A 41 -31.04 38.46 -13.39
C ALA A 41 -31.67 37.16 -12.83
N GLY A 42 -30.89 36.31 -12.16
CA GLY A 42 -31.38 35.07 -11.58
C GLY A 42 -32.30 35.30 -10.39
N ASN A 43 -33.58 34.94 -10.56
CA ASN A 43 -34.58 34.98 -9.51
C ASN A 43 -34.84 33.58 -8.93
N MET A 44 -34.95 33.50 -7.61
CA MET A 44 -35.33 32.32 -6.87
C MET A 44 -36.61 32.62 -6.10
N LEU A 45 -37.57 31.67 -6.08
CA LEU A 45 -38.84 31.80 -5.36
C LEU A 45 -39.61 33.12 -5.70
N GLU A 46 -39.65 33.47 -6.98
CA GLU A 46 -40.39 34.64 -7.54
C GLU A 46 -39.98 36.05 -7.01
N GLY A 47 -38.99 36.18 -6.12
CA GLY A 47 -38.63 37.50 -5.55
C GLY A 47 -37.20 37.69 -5.03
N LEU A 48 -36.37 36.63 -4.95
CA LEU A 48 -35.02 36.70 -4.39
C LEU A 48 -33.94 36.66 -5.48
N SER A 49 -33.08 37.68 -5.58
CA SER A 49 -31.94 37.74 -6.52
C SER A 49 -30.59 38.10 -5.88
N PRO A 50 -30.11 37.29 -4.91
CA PRO A 50 -28.87 37.57 -4.16
C PRO A 50 -27.57 37.40 -4.98
N PHE A 51 -27.64 36.77 -6.16
CA PHE A 51 -26.45 36.27 -6.86
C PHE A 51 -25.58 37.37 -7.50
N GLY A 52 -26.19 38.49 -7.92
CA GLY A 52 -25.44 39.62 -8.48
C GLY A 52 -24.48 40.25 -7.46
N VAL A 53 -24.94 40.40 -6.21
CA VAL A 53 -24.14 40.91 -5.08
C VAL A 53 -23.05 39.90 -4.70
N ALA A 54 -23.40 38.61 -4.70
CA ALA A 54 -22.46 37.54 -4.40
C ALA A 54 -21.28 37.49 -5.39
N LEU A 55 -21.55 37.64 -6.69
CA LEU A 55 -20.51 37.68 -7.71
C LEU A 55 -19.63 38.92 -7.59
N MET A 56 -20.22 40.08 -7.26
CA MET A 56 -19.50 41.33 -7.04
C MET A 56 -18.48 41.21 -5.89
N ALA A 57 -18.85 40.51 -4.81
CA ALA A 57 -17.94 40.24 -3.70
C ALA A 57 -16.78 39.28 -4.06
N ALA A 58 -17.02 38.32 -4.96
CA ALA A 58 -16.06 37.30 -5.39
C ALA A 58 -15.11 37.74 -6.52
N CYS A 59 -15.40 38.85 -7.20
CA CYS A 59 -14.71 39.26 -8.43
C CYS A 59 -13.23 39.69 -8.19
N PRO A 60 -12.31 39.39 -9.15
CA PRO A 60 -10.95 39.90 -9.12
C PRO A 60 -10.92 41.41 -9.46
N GLN A 61 -9.96 42.13 -8.86
CA GLN A 61 -9.88 43.59 -8.91
C GLN A 61 -9.89 44.19 -10.33
N ARG A 62 -9.29 43.49 -11.31
CA ARG A 62 -9.20 43.94 -12.70
C ARG A 62 -10.56 44.04 -13.41
N LEU A 63 -11.57 43.34 -12.94
CA LEU A 63 -12.87 43.21 -13.60
C LEU A 63 -14.02 43.86 -12.81
N LEU A 64 -13.70 44.54 -11.71
CA LEU A 64 -14.64 45.11 -10.74
C LEU A 64 -15.68 46.06 -11.37
N LEU A 65 -15.23 46.91 -12.28
CA LEU A 65 -16.06 47.94 -12.93
C LEU A 65 -17.05 47.30 -13.92
N ALA A 66 -16.59 46.31 -14.68
CA ALA A 66 -17.42 45.56 -15.61
C ALA A 66 -18.47 44.72 -14.88
N THR A 67 -18.11 44.07 -13.76
CA THR A 67 -19.07 43.32 -12.95
C THR A 67 -20.09 44.21 -12.25
N ALA A 68 -19.70 45.41 -11.79
CA ALA A 68 -20.66 46.35 -11.20
C ALA A 68 -21.70 46.82 -12.23
N ILE A 69 -21.27 47.20 -13.44
CA ILE A 69 -22.18 47.60 -14.52
C ILE A 69 -23.10 46.44 -14.95
N GLY A 70 -22.54 45.24 -15.08
CA GLY A 70 -23.30 44.04 -15.41
C GLY A 70 -24.34 43.70 -14.34
N ALA A 71 -23.92 43.61 -13.08
CA ALA A 71 -24.78 43.24 -11.97
C ALA A 71 -25.90 44.26 -11.72
N THR A 72 -25.60 45.57 -11.79
CA THR A 72 -26.62 46.62 -11.69
C THR A 72 -27.62 46.52 -12.85
N GLY A 73 -27.16 46.35 -14.08
CA GLY A 73 -28.02 46.12 -15.24
C GLY A 73 -28.92 44.89 -15.10
N GLY A 74 -28.38 43.77 -14.64
CA GLY A 74 -29.14 42.52 -14.46
C GLY A 74 -30.16 42.61 -13.34
N SER A 75 -29.85 43.33 -12.25
CA SER A 75 -30.78 43.57 -11.14
C SER A 75 -31.99 44.45 -11.49
N LEU A 76 -31.93 45.16 -12.62
CA LEU A 76 -33.04 45.97 -13.15
C LEU A 76 -34.00 45.15 -14.04
N PHE A 77 -33.64 43.92 -14.39
CA PHE A 77 -34.44 43.05 -15.26
C PHE A 77 -35.67 42.42 -14.58
N PRO A 78 -35.65 42.04 -13.28
CA PRO A 78 -36.83 41.56 -12.56
C PRO A 78 -37.89 42.67 -12.39
N ALA A 79 -39.16 42.34 -12.63
CA ALA A 79 -40.27 43.26 -12.90
C ALA A 79 -40.83 44.10 -11.72
N GLY A 80 -40.02 44.49 -10.73
CA GLY A 80 -40.48 45.27 -9.57
C GLY A 80 -39.56 46.44 -9.21
N VAL A 81 -40.04 47.69 -9.36
CA VAL A 81 -39.24 48.92 -9.16
C VAL A 81 -38.60 48.99 -7.76
N ALA A 82 -39.33 48.61 -6.70
CA ALA A 82 -38.81 48.60 -5.34
C ALA A 82 -37.72 47.53 -5.12
N MET A 83 -37.91 46.33 -5.69
CA MET A 83 -36.96 45.22 -5.58
C MET A 83 -35.68 45.52 -6.38
N SER A 84 -35.80 46.04 -7.60
CA SER A 84 -34.65 46.40 -8.43
C SER A 84 -33.79 47.49 -7.79
N MET A 85 -34.39 48.48 -7.13
CA MET A 85 -33.65 49.53 -6.41
C MET A 85 -32.88 48.96 -5.21
N LYS A 86 -33.46 48.02 -4.47
CA LYS A 86 -32.80 47.33 -3.34
C LYS A 86 -31.54 46.60 -3.80
N TYR A 87 -31.63 45.77 -4.84
CA TYR A 87 -30.48 44.99 -5.33
C TYR A 87 -29.42 45.87 -5.99
N ALA A 88 -29.81 46.90 -6.74
CA ALA A 88 -28.88 47.87 -7.30
C ALA A 88 -28.09 48.61 -6.20
N ALA A 89 -28.77 49.01 -5.11
CA ALA A 89 -28.11 49.61 -3.95
C ALA A 89 -27.14 48.63 -3.28
N ALA A 90 -27.52 47.36 -3.11
CA ALA A 90 -26.65 46.33 -2.53
C ALA A 90 -25.38 46.10 -3.37
N VAL A 91 -25.49 46.05 -4.70
CA VAL A 91 -24.35 45.91 -5.62
C VAL A 91 -23.41 47.12 -5.51
N MET A 92 -23.95 48.34 -5.42
CA MET A 92 -23.16 49.55 -5.24
C MET A 92 -22.39 49.56 -3.91
N VAL A 93 -23.05 49.18 -2.82
CA VAL A 93 -22.40 49.04 -1.50
C VAL A 93 -21.27 48.00 -1.56
N ALA A 94 -21.52 46.84 -2.17
CA ALA A 94 -20.51 45.80 -2.35
C ALA A 94 -19.33 46.27 -3.21
N ALA A 95 -19.58 47.00 -4.30
CA ALA A 95 -18.56 47.51 -5.21
C ALA A 95 -17.66 48.55 -4.53
N VAL A 96 -18.25 49.52 -3.81
CA VAL A 96 -17.51 50.55 -3.06
C VAL A 96 -16.66 49.93 -1.96
N ALA A 97 -17.24 49.02 -1.17
CA ALA A 97 -16.51 48.33 -0.11
C ALA A 97 -15.36 47.49 -0.68
N ARG A 98 -15.58 46.75 -1.78
CA ARG A 98 -14.55 45.96 -2.46
C ARG A 98 -13.42 46.84 -3.01
N TRP A 99 -13.75 47.99 -3.60
CA TRP A 99 -12.75 48.97 -4.05
C TRP A 99 -11.92 49.55 -2.89
N ALA A 100 -12.57 49.86 -1.76
CA ALA A 100 -11.91 50.36 -0.56
C ALA A 100 -10.92 49.35 0.04
N PHE A 101 -11.28 48.06 0.14
CA PHE A 101 -10.38 47.02 0.62
C PHE A 101 -9.19 46.77 -0.32
N CYS A 102 -9.40 46.86 -1.64
CA CYS A 102 -8.31 46.74 -2.63
C CYS A 102 -7.31 47.90 -2.59
N SER A 103 -7.74 49.10 -2.16
CA SER A 103 -6.88 50.28 -2.06
C SER A 103 -5.88 50.25 -0.89
N GLY A 104 -5.87 49.17 -0.09
CA GLY A 104 -4.91 48.96 1.00
C GLY A 104 -5.16 49.77 2.27
N LYS A 105 -6.25 50.54 2.34
CA LYS A 105 -6.52 51.47 3.44
C LYS A 105 -7.10 50.86 4.71
N LEU A 106 -7.65 49.63 4.69
CA LEU A 106 -8.38 49.06 5.84
C LEU A 106 -7.93 47.66 6.28
N LEU A 107 -7.65 46.69 5.37
CA LEU A 107 -7.22 45.33 5.74
C LEU A 107 -6.72 44.52 4.53
N ARG A 108 -5.84 43.52 4.73
CA ARG A 108 -5.43 42.56 3.68
C ARG A 108 -6.60 41.63 3.34
N TRP A 109 -6.93 41.52 2.05
CA TRP A 109 -8.04 40.70 1.55
C TRP A 109 -7.75 39.19 1.70
N SER A 110 -8.55 38.49 2.51
CA SER A 110 -8.53 37.02 2.60
C SER A 110 -9.74 36.40 1.87
N GLN A 111 -9.63 35.14 1.42
CA GLN A 111 -10.72 34.46 0.71
C GLN A 111 -12.01 34.35 1.54
N GLY A 112 -11.91 34.35 2.87
CA GLY A 112 -13.06 34.35 3.79
C GLY A 112 -13.81 35.69 3.90
N MET A 113 -13.28 36.79 3.36
CA MET A 113 -13.95 38.10 3.43
C MET A 113 -15.05 38.28 2.37
N ALA A 114 -15.01 37.53 1.26
CA ALA A 114 -16.02 37.59 0.21
C ALA A 114 -17.45 37.27 0.70
N PRO A 115 -17.71 36.16 1.43
CA PRO A 115 -19.05 35.86 1.95
C PRO A 115 -19.57 36.90 2.96
N LEU A 116 -18.69 37.41 3.82
CA LEU A 116 -19.05 38.43 4.80
C LEU A 116 -19.45 39.74 4.11
N LEU A 117 -18.71 40.14 3.07
CA LEU A 117 -19.04 41.31 2.27
C LEU A 117 -20.40 41.17 1.57
N ALA A 118 -20.65 40.02 0.93
CA ALA A 118 -21.92 39.77 0.23
C ALA A 118 -23.13 39.77 1.19
N GLY A 119 -22.99 39.13 2.36
CA GLY A 119 -24.06 39.10 3.36
C GLY A 119 -24.40 40.49 3.91
N VAL A 120 -23.39 41.26 4.34
CA VAL A 120 -23.60 42.59 4.95
C VAL A 120 -24.13 43.60 3.92
N SER A 121 -23.60 43.58 2.70
CA SER A 121 -24.02 44.51 1.64
C SER A 121 -25.47 44.30 1.19
N LEU A 122 -25.99 43.07 1.31
CA LEU A 122 -27.40 42.78 1.00
C LEU A 122 -28.32 42.97 2.20
N LEU A 123 -27.85 42.68 3.43
CA LEU A 123 -28.65 42.83 4.64
C LEU A 123 -29.05 44.30 4.89
N LEU A 124 -28.14 45.25 4.62
CA LEU A 124 -28.38 46.68 4.87
C LEU A 124 -29.57 47.24 4.05
N PRO A 125 -29.63 47.10 2.70
CA PRO A 125 -30.80 47.48 1.92
C PRO A 125 -32.06 46.68 2.26
N SER A 126 -31.93 45.37 2.54
CA SER A 126 -33.08 44.52 2.91
C SER A 126 -33.73 44.98 4.22
N LEU A 127 -32.93 45.32 5.23
CA LEU A 127 -33.43 45.84 6.50
C LEU A 127 -34.02 47.24 6.33
N ALA A 128 -33.44 48.08 5.48
CA ALA A 128 -33.98 49.40 5.18
C ALA A 128 -35.37 49.33 4.53
N VAL A 129 -35.58 48.39 3.61
CA VAL A 129 -36.92 48.13 3.01
C VAL A 129 -37.89 47.58 4.06
N ALA A 130 -37.46 46.61 4.88
CA ALA A 130 -38.30 46.03 5.93
C ALA A 130 -38.67 47.02 7.06
N LEU A 131 -37.87 48.07 7.28
CA LEU A 131 -38.15 49.17 8.20
C LEU A 131 -39.04 50.26 7.58
N ALA A 132 -39.03 50.39 6.25
CA ALA A 132 -39.87 51.33 5.52
C ALA A 132 -41.30 50.80 5.33
N GLU A 133 -41.45 49.48 5.28
CA GLU A 133 -42.74 48.78 5.35
C GLU A 133 -43.10 48.43 6.82
N GLU A 134 -44.35 48.06 7.09
CA GLU A 134 -44.74 47.61 8.44
C GLU A 134 -43.92 46.37 8.83
N LEU A 135 -43.09 46.49 9.88
CA LEU A 135 -42.22 45.42 10.39
C LEU A 135 -42.99 44.13 10.70
N ARG A 136 -42.92 43.15 9.78
CA ARG A 136 -43.37 41.78 10.02
C ARG A 136 -42.17 40.89 10.28
N LEU A 137 -42.31 39.95 11.22
CA LEU A 137 -41.31 38.91 11.51
C LEU A 137 -40.92 38.11 10.24
N TYR A 138 -41.86 37.98 9.30
CA TYR A 138 -41.65 37.32 8.01
C TYR A 138 -40.59 38.03 7.15
N ASP A 139 -40.66 39.36 7.01
CA ASP A 139 -39.74 40.13 6.16
C ASP A 139 -38.33 40.15 6.72
N LEU A 140 -38.20 40.17 8.05
CA LEU A 140 -36.91 40.01 8.73
C LEU A 140 -36.31 38.62 8.49
N GLY A 141 -37.14 37.57 8.55
CA GLY A 141 -36.73 36.20 8.24
C GLY A 141 -36.28 36.04 6.78
N LEU A 142 -36.99 36.67 5.85
CA LEU A 142 -36.66 36.66 4.42
C LEU A 142 -35.35 37.42 4.15
N ALA A 143 -35.16 38.59 4.74
CA ALA A 143 -33.93 39.37 4.65
C ALA A 143 -32.70 38.60 5.18
N ALA A 144 -32.86 37.89 6.31
CA ALA A 144 -31.82 37.04 6.87
C ALA A 144 -31.48 35.87 5.92
N ALA A 145 -32.49 35.17 5.40
CA ALA A 145 -32.30 34.06 4.47
C ALA A 145 -31.62 34.51 3.16
N GLU A 146 -32.01 35.65 2.62
CA GLU A 146 -31.44 36.23 1.42
C GLU A 146 -29.96 36.63 1.60
N SER A 147 -29.63 37.25 2.73
CA SER A 147 -28.23 37.58 3.08
C SER A 147 -27.36 36.34 3.25
N PHE A 148 -27.91 35.26 3.81
CA PHE A 148 -27.23 33.98 3.97
C PHE A 148 -26.97 33.30 2.61
N LEU A 149 -27.96 33.32 1.71
CA LEU A 149 -27.82 32.83 0.34
C LEU A 149 -26.75 33.62 -0.43
N ALA A 150 -26.71 34.95 -0.29
CA ALA A 150 -25.69 35.79 -0.90
C ALA A 150 -24.28 35.46 -0.39
N ALA A 151 -24.13 35.26 0.93
CA ALA A 151 -22.86 34.85 1.54
C ALA A 151 -22.40 33.48 1.04
N GLY A 152 -23.30 32.48 1.02
CA GLY A 152 -23.00 31.14 0.51
C GLY A 152 -22.58 31.16 -0.97
N ALA A 153 -23.36 31.83 -1.82
CA ALA A 153 -23.04 31.98 -3.23
C ALA A 153 -21.68 32.67 -3.47
N ALA A 154 -21.35 33.69 -2.66
CA ALA A 154 -20.08 34.41 -2.78
C ALA A 154 -18.88 33.52 -2.41
N TRP A 155 -19.03 32.61 -1.44
CA TRP A 155 -17.99 31.64 -1.10
C TRP A 155 -17.72 30.68 -2.28
N PHE A 156 -18.78 30.14 -2.88
CA PHE A 156 -18.66 29.27 -4.05
C PHE A 156 -18.04 29.99 -5.25
N PHE A 157 -18.48 31.22 -5.56
CA PHE A 157 -17.91 32.00 -6.65
C PHE A 157 -16.45 32.37 -6.41
N ALA A 158 -16.08 32.77 -5.18
CA ALA A 158 -14.70 33.12 -4.86
C ALA A 158 -13.75 31.92 -5.08
N ARG A 159 -14.20 30.70 -4.72
CA ARG A 159 -13.44 29.47 -4.95
C ARG A 159 -13.41 29.10 -6.43
N SER A 160 -14.54 29.18 -7.12
CA SER A 160 -14.64 28.85 -8.56
C SER A 160 -13.81 29.76 -9.45
N VAL A 161 -13.74 31.06 -9.15
CA VAL A 161 -12.90 32.00 -9.91
C VAL A 161 -11.42 31.68 -9.73
N THR A 162 -10.98 31.18 -8.56
CA THR A 162 -9.59 30.73 -8.39
C THR A 162 -9.26 29.46 -9.18
N LEU A 163 -10.25 28.63 -9.48
CA LEU A 163 -10.08 27.42 -10.30
C LEU A 163 -9.88 27.74 -11.78
N LEU A 164 -10.46 28.82 -12.29
CA LEU A 164 -10.33 29.22 -13.71
C LEU A 164 -8.87 29.52 -14.13
N GLY A 165 -7.97 29.78 -13.17
CA GLY A 165 -6.54 30.03 -13.42
C GLY A 165 -5.63 28.84 -13.10
N GLN A 166 -6.15 27.71 -12.62
CA GLN A 166 -5.36 26.53 -12.25
C GLN A 166 -5.49 25.41 -13.28
N GLU A 167 -4.43 24.60 -13.41
CA GLU A 167 -4.49 23.39 -14.21
C GLU A 167 -5.47 22.38 -13.59
N TRP A 168 -6.28 21.74 -14.44
CA TRP A 168 -7.33 20.81 -14.02
C TRP A 168 -6.80 19.57 -13.26
N SER A 169 -5.50 19.29 -13.35
CA SER A 169 -4.79 18.23 -12.62
C SER A 169 -4.65 18.48 -11.11
N VAL A 170 -4.78 19.73 -10.66
CA VAL A 170 -4.51 20.13 -9.25
C VAL A 170 -5.79 20.27 -8.43
N VAL A 171 -6.97 20.19 -9.07
CA VAL A 171 -8.27 20.49 -8.46
C VAL A 171 -8.64 19.48 -7.36
N LYS A 172 -8.91 19.97 -6.15
CA LYS A 172 -9.40 19.15 -5.03
C LYS A 172 -10.87 18.78 -5.24
N LYS A 173 -11.33 17.62 -4.73
CA LYS A 173 -12.75 17.20 -4.76
C LYS A 173 -13.69 18.29 -4.20
N SER A 174 -13.29 18.98 -3.13
CA SER A 174 -14.03 20.11 -2.54
C SER A 174 -14.20 21.29 -3.49
N ASP A 175 -13.18 21.58 -4.30
CA ASP A 175 -13.18 22.73 -5.19
C ASP A 175 -13.99 22.44 -6.46
N ALA A 176 -13.96 21.20 -6.94
CA ALA A 176 -14.85 20.73 -8.01
C ALA A 176 -16.33 20.85 -7.63
N LEU A 177 -16.70 20.52 -6.38
CA LEU A 177 -18.06 20.70 -5.87
C LEU A 177 -18.48 22.18 -5.90
N CYS A 178 -17.57 23.09 -5.52
CA CYS A 178 -17.84 24.53 -5.59
C CYS A 178 -18.08 25.02 -7.02
N GLY A 179 -17.32 24.49 -7.98
CA GLY A 179 -17.50 24.74 -9.41
C GLY A 179 -18.86 24.25 -9.93
N ILE A 180 -19.29 23.05 -9.50
CA ILE A 180 -20.61 22.50 -9.87
C ILE A 180 -21.75 23.36 -9.31
N VAL A 181 -21.68 23.76 -8.04
CA VAL A 181 -22.69 24.64 -7.43
C VAL A 181 -22.74 26.00 -8.15
N SER A 182 -21.59 26.56 -8.52
CA SER A 182 -21.52 27.82 -9.28
C SER A 182 -22.14 27.67 -10.69
N LEU A 183 -21.95 26.53 -11.34
CA LEU A 183 -22.59 26.20 -12.62
C LEU A 183 -24.11 26.06 -12.45
N CYS A 184 -24.58 25.43 -11.37
CA CYS A 184 -26.00 25.34 -11.02
C CYS A 184 -26.64 26.73 -10.84
N ILE A 185 -25.96 27.66 -10.16
CA ILE A 185 -26.44 29.05 -10.00
C ILE A 185 -26.47 29.78 -11.36
N LEU A 186 -25.50 29.52 -12.24
CA LEU A 186 -25.52 30.07 -13.59
C LEU A 186 -26.72 29.56 -14.40
N LEU A 187 -27.00 28.26 -14.36
CA LEU A 187 -28.15 27.65 -15.03
C LEU A 187 -29.49 28.20 -14.51
N LEU A 188 -29.59 28.38 -13.18
CA LEU A 188 -30.70 29.07 -12.53
C LEU A 188 -30.87 30.49 -13.08
N SER A 189 -29.76 31.22 -13.27
CA SER A 189 -29.83 32.61 -13.71
C SER A 189 -30.21 32.74 -15.20
N LEU A 190 -29.83 31.76 -16.02
CA LEU A 190 -30.22 31.66 -17.43
C LEU A 190 -31.72 31.37 -17.62
N SER A 191 -32.41 30.79 -16.63
CA SER A 191 -33.83 30.48 -16.79
C SER A 191 -34.72 31.72 -16.80
N ALA A 192 -34.24 32.85 -16.28
CA ALA A 192 -34.93 34.14 -16.32
C ALA A 192 -35.10 34.70 -17.74
N PHE A 193 -34.30 34.23 -18.71
CA PHE A 193 -34.37 34.67 -20.11
C PHE A 193 -35.18 33.69 -20.96
N SER A 194 -36.32 34.16 -21.45
CA SER A 194 -37.14 33.44 -22.43
C SER A 194 -37.12 34.14 -23.80
N LEU A 195 -36.85 33.37 -24.86
CA LEU A 195 -36.92 33.82 -26.25
C LEU A 195 -38.03 33.06 -26.96
N PHE A 196 -39.03 33.76 -27.51
CA PHE A 196 -40.17 33.15 -28.21
C PHE A 196 -40.91 32.06 -27.39
N GLY A 197 -40.94 32.19 -26.06
CA GLY A 197 -41.55 31.20 -25.16
C GLY A 197 -40.65 30.01 -24.77
N LEU A 198 -39.37 30.01 -25.18
CA LEU A 198 -38.38 28.98 -24.83
C LEU A 198 -37.39 29.53 -23.80
N SER A 199 -37.15 28.81 -22.71
CA SER A 199 -36.19 29.17 -21.66
C SER A 199 -34.77 28.76 -22.02
N LEU A 200 -33.83 29.71 -22.04
CA LEU A 200 -32.41 29.39 -22.26
C LEU A 200 -31.83 28.51 -21.16
N GLY A 201 -32.26 28.70 -19.90
CA GLY A 201 -31.77 27.91 -18.77
C GLY A 201 -32.09 26.43 -18.90
N ARG A 202 -33.31 26.09 -19.34
CA ARG A 202 -33.74 24.70 -19.55
C ARG A 202 -32.97 24.02 -20.69
N VAL A 203 -32.71 24.75 -21.79
CA VAL A 203 -31.87 24.26 -22.90
C VAL A 203 -30.43 24.02 -22.46
N ALA A 204 -29.83 24.96 -21.71
CA ALA A 204 -28.47 24.82 -21.21
C ALA A 204 -28.34 23.65 -20.21
N ALA A 205 -29.34 23.45 -19.35
CA ALA A 205 -29.40 22.33 -18.42
C ALA A 205 -29.53 20.97 -19.14
N GLY A 206 -30.39 20.89 -20.17
CA GLY A 206 -30.50 19.70 -21.01
C GLY A 206 -29.19 19.35 -21.71
N LEU A 207 -28.48 20.35 -22.22
CA LEU A 207 -27.16 20.17 -22.84
C LEU A 207 -26.09 19.72 -21.83
N ALA A 208 -26.05 20.32 -20.63
CA ALA A 208 -25.13 19.92 -19.56
C ALA A 208 -25.36 18.46 -19.15
N LEU A 209 -26.63 18.07 -18.99
CA LEU A 209 -27.03 16.69 -18.68
C LEU A 209 -26.57 15.71 -19.76
N LEU A 210 -26.80 16.00 -21.04
CA LEU A 210 -26.38 15.14 -22.15
C LEU A 210 -24.84 14.94 -22.17
N ILE A 211 -24.08 16.01 -21.89
CA ILE A 211 -22.61 15.93 -21.79
C ILE A 211 -22.17 15.07 -20.61
N CYS A 212 -22.79 15.26 -19.44
CA CYS A 212 -22.49 14.49 -18.22
C CYS A 212 -22.88 13.01 -18.34
N ALA A 213 -24.02 12.70 -18.98
CA ALA A 213 -24.49 11.34 -19.18
C ALA A 213 -23.57 10.55 -20.13
N VAL A 214 -23.08 11.16 -21.22
CA VAL A 214 -22.18 10.47 -22.16
C VAL A 214 -20.73 10.36 -21.63
N SER A 215 -20.31 11.27 -20.76
CA SER A 215 -18.97 11.23 -20.17
C SER A 215 -18.84 10.26 -19.01
N GLY A 216 -19.85 10.16 -18.13
CA GLY A 216 -19.77 9.35 -16.90
C GLY A 216 -20.84 8.25 -16.75
N GLY A 217 -21.74 8.08 -17.73
CA GLY A 217 -22.73 7.01 -17.74
C GLY A 217 -23.98 7.27 -16.87
N GLU A 218 -24.57 6.21 -16.35
CA GLU A 218 -25.84 6.24 -15.59
C GLU A 218 -25.78 7.12 -14.34
N SER A 219 -24.72 6.96 -13.52
CA SER A 219 -24.61 7.64 -12.23
C SER A 219 -24.45 9.15 -12.40
N THR A 220 -23.55 9.60 -13.26
CA THR A 220 -23.32 11.03 -13.51
C THR A 220 -24.49 11.69 -14.24
N GLY A 221 -25.14 10.97 -15.16
CA GLY A 221 -26.34 11.44 -15.84
C GLY A 221 -27.48 11.71 -14.85
N THR A 222 -27.72 10.77 -13.93
CA THR A 222 -28.78 10.90 -12.91
C THR A 222 -28.49 12.01 -11.91
N ILE A 223 -27.24 12.10 -11.41
CA ILE A 223 -26.84 13.15 -10.46
C ILE A 223 -26.94 14.53 -11.11
N CYS A 224 -26.42 14.68 -12.35
CA CYS A 224 -26.52 15.94 -13.08
C CYS A 224 -27.98 16.29 -13.39
N GLY A 225 -28.81 15.30 -13.74
CA GLY A 225 -30.23 15.49 -13.99
C GLY A 225 -31.00 15.95 -12.75
N ALA A 226 -30.78 15.31 -11.60
CA ALA A 226 -31.41 15.72 -10.35
C ALA A 226 -30.95 17.13 -9.93
N ALA A 227 -29.67 17.45 -10.07
CA ALA A 227 -29.14 18.78 -9.76
C ALA A 227 -29.71 19.87 -10.67
N CYS A 228 -29.70 19.65 -12.00
CA CYS A 228 -30.30 20.56 -12.97
C CYS A 228 -31.81 20.72 -12.75
N GLY A 229 -32.52 19.62 -12.50
CA GLY A 229 -33.95 19.64 -12.21
C GLY A 229 -34.26 20.42 -10.93
N MET A 230 -33.48 20.23 -9.86
CA MET A 230 -33.61 21.00 -8.62
C MET A 230 -33.35 22.48 -8.84
N THR A 231 -32.34 22.85 -9.63
CA THR A 231 -32.10 24.26 -9.96
C THR A 231 -33.27 24.88 -10.71
N ILE A 232 -33.78 24.22 -11.75
CA ILE A 232 -34.90 24.76 -12.54
C ILE A 232 -36.18 24.83 -11.71
N GLY A 233 -36.45 23.83 -10.87
CA GLY A 233 -37.60 23.82 -9.96
C GLY A 233 -37.58 24.96 -8.94
N LEU A 234 -36.39 25.40 -8.50
CA LEU A 234 -36.24 26.55 -7.61
C LEU A 234 -36.41 27.91 -8.31
N ALA A 235 -36.12 27.97 -9.62
CA ALA A 235 -36.36 29.17 -10.43
C ALA A 235 -37.84 29.37 -10.78
N SER A 236 -38.57 28.29 -11.08
CA SER A 236 -39.95 28.31 -11.58
C SER A 236 -40.96 27.77 -10.57
N PHE A 237 -40.78 28.05 -9.27
CA PHE A 237 -41.68 27.58 -8.22
C PHE A 237 -43.15 27.98 -8.53
N PRO A 238 -44.15 27.07 -8.44
CA PRO A 238 -44.14 25.76 -7.77
C PRO A 238 -43.93 24.53 -8.67
N GLU A 239 -43.30 24.63 -9.86
CA GLU A 239 -43.06 23.51 -10.80
C GLU A 239 -42.00 22.50 -10.30
N LEU A 240 -42.24 21.83 -9.16
CA LEU A 240 -41.35 20.76 -8.64
C LEU A 240 -41.28 19.53 -9.56
N SER A 241 -42.21 19.40 -10.51
CA SER A 241 -42.24 18.36 -11.54
C SER A 241 -40.97 18.34 -12.41
N ALA A 242 -40.29 19.48 -12.56
CA ALA A 242 -39.03 19.58 -13.30
C ALA A 242 -37.91 18.70 -12.71
N VAL A 243 -37.89 18.48 -11.39
CA VAL A 243 -36.89 17.62 -10.74
C VAL A 243 -37.01 16.19 -11.23
N GLY A 244 -38.25 15.67 -11.25
CA GLY A 244 -38.54 14.31 -11.74
C GLY A 244 -38.23 14.16 -13.22
N GLN A 245 -38.54 15.17 -14.03
CA GLN A 245 -38.29 15.15 -15.47
C GLN A 245 -36.80 15.02 -15.80
N PHE A 246 -35.97 15.92 -15.26
CA PHE A 246 -34.54 15.91 -15.56
C PHE A 246 -33.81 14.72 -14.93
N ALA A 247 -34.24 14.24 -13.75
CA ALA A 247 -33.66 13.04 -13.14
C ALA A 247 -33.90 11.79 -14.02
N LEU A 248 -35.14 11.60 -14.51
CA LEU A 248 -35.50 10.48 -15.37
C LEU A 248 -34.79 10.58 -16.74
N CYS A 249 -34.71 11.78 -17.32
CA CYS A 249 -33.94 12.02 -18.54
C CYS A 249 -32.45 11.68 -18.34
N GLY A 250 -31.87 12.08 -17.21
CA GLY A 250 -30.49 11.79 -16.84
C GLY A 250 -30.19 10.29 -16.75
N LEU A 251 -31.06 9.54 -16.09
CA LEU A 251 -30.95 8.10 -15.94
C LEU A 251 -31.00 7.39 -17.31
N LEU A 252 -32.06 7.61 -18.09
CA LEU A 252 -32.26 6.92 -19.36
C LEU A 252 -31.15 7.28 -20.38
N THR A 253 -30.76 8.54 -20.44
CA THR A 253 -29.65 8.97 -21.30
C THR A 253 -28.32 8.31 -20.89
N GLY A 254 -28.09 8.16 -19.58
CA GLY A 254 -26.89 7.52 -19.03
C GLY A 254 -26.84 6.01 -19.29
N VAL A 255 -27.98 5.31 -19.18
CA VAL A 255 -28.09 3.88 -19.53
C VAL A 255 -27.78 3.63 -21.01
N PHE A 256 -28.22 4.52 -21.90
CA PHE A 256 -27.95 4.42 -23.34
C PHE A 256 -26.61 5.04 -23.79
N SER A 257 -25.79 5.56 -22.87
CA SER A 257 -24.45 6.09 -23.16
C SER A 257 -23.49 5.16 -23.93
N PRO A 258 -23.44 3.82 -23.74
CA PRO A 258 -22.55 2.96 -24.51
C PRO A 258 -22.97 2.82 -25.98
N MET A 259 -24.23 3.09 -26.34
CA MET A 259 -24.75 2.99 -27.72
C MET A 259 -24.45 4.24 -28.57
N GLY A 260 -23.79 5.25 -28.00
CA GLY A 260 -23.33 6.44 -28.70
C GLY A 260 -24.31 7.62 -28.67
N LYS A 261 -23.86 8.76 -29.22
CA LYS A 261 -24.54 10.07 -29.10
C LYS A 261 -25.98 10.08 -29.61
N PHE A 262 -26.23 9.38 -30.71
CA PHE A 262 -27.56 9.32 -31.31
C PHE A 262 -28.57 8.65 -30.38
N ALA A 263 -28.19 7.53 -29.75
CA ALA A 263 -29.04 6.83 -28.80
C ALA A 263 -29.37 7.71 -27.58
N CYS A 264 -28.37 8.45 -27.07
CA CYS A 264 -28.57 9.40 -25.96
C CYS A 264 -29.55 10.53 -26.32
N SER A 265 -29.41 11.15 -27.49
CA SER A 265 -30.31 12.22 -27.92
C SER A 265 -31.76 11.72 -28.07
N ILE A 266 -31.97 10.54 -28.65
CA ILE A 266 -33.30 9.93 -28.79
C ILE A 266 -33.88 9.61 -27.41
N ALA A 267 -33.09 9.00 -26.52
CA ALA A 267 -33.52 8.67 -25.17
C ALA A 267 -33.93 9.92 -24.38
N PHE A 268 -33.17 11.02 -24.49
CA PHE A 268 -33.48 12.28 -23.83
C PHE A 268 -34.79 12.91 -24.32
N VAL A 269 -34.99 13.01 -25.64
CA VAL A 269 -36.22 13.59 -26.20
C VAL A 269 -37.44 12.73 -25.89
N LEU A 270 -37.34 11.41 -26.02
CA LEU A 270 -38.45 10.49 -25.73
C LEU A 270 -38.83 10.52 -24.25
N SER A 271 -37.85 10.43 -23.37
CA SER A 271 -38.09 10.44 -21.92
C SER A 271 -38.66 11.77 -21.43
N GLY A 272 -38.08 12.89 -21.87
CA GLY A 272 -38.57 14.23 -21.56
C GLY A 272 -39.97 14.47 -22.13
N GLY A 273 -40.25 13.97 -23.34
CA GLY A 273 -41.56 14.11 -23.97
C GLY A 273 -42.66 13.29 -23.31
N ILE A 274 -42.39 12.02 -22.98
CA ILE A 274 -43.34 11.17 -22.24
C ILE A 274 -43.64 11.80 -20.88
N PHE A 275 -42.61 12.26 -20.15
CA PHE A 275 -42.81 12.87 -18.84
C PHE A 275 -43.58 14.20 -18.94
N SER A 276 -43.29 15.03 -19.94
CA SER A 276 -43.99 16.30 -20.17
C SER A 276 -45.48 16.09 -20.47
N LEU A 277 -45.83 15.10 -21.31
CA LEU A 277 -47.21 14.74 -21.62
C LEU A 277 -48.00 14.20 -20.42
N LEU A 278 -47.32 13.57 -19.45
CA LEU A 278 -47.96 13.03 -18.24
C LEU A 278 -48.23 14.11 -17.18
N THR A 279 -47.48 15.22 -17.21
CA THR A 279 -47.46 16.21 -16.13
C THR A 279 -48.08 17.56 -16.50
N HIS A 280 -48.09 17.93 -17.78
CA HIS A 280 -48.52 19.24 -18.25
C HIS A 280 -49.66 19.14 -19.28
N ALA A 281 -50.47 20.19 -19.39
CA ALA A 281 -51.46 20.32 -20.46
C ALA A 281 -50.78 20.42 -21.84
N PRO A 282 -51.45 20.02 -22.95
CA PRO A 282 -50.84 19.99 -24.28
C PRO A 282 -50.31 21.35 -24.77
N SER A 283 -50.87 22.46 -24.29
CA SER A 283 -50.38 23.82 -24.58
C SER A 283 -49.05 24.16 -23.89
N GLU A 284 -48.80 23.59 -22.70
CA GLU A 284 -47.61 23.83 -21.90
C GLU A 284 -46.51 22.79 -22.17
N ALA A 285 -46.87 21.61 -22.68
CA ALA A 285 -45.92 20.55 -23.02
C ALA A 285 -45.09 20.87 -24.29
N LEU A 286 -45.62 21.66 -25.23
CA LEU A 286 -44.97 21.97 -26.50
C LEU A 286 -43.63 22.72 -26.35
N PRO A 287 -43.52 23.78 -25.52
CA PRO A 287 -42.23 24.43 -25.24
C PRO A 287 -41.15 23.48 -24.70
N PHE A 288 -41.48 22.61 -23.74
CA PHE A 288 -40.52 21.65 -23.17
C PHE A 288 -39.99 20.66 -24.21
N LEU A 289 -40.85 20.21 -25.12
CA LEU A 289 -40.44 19.34 -26.23
C LEU A 289 -39.45 20.05 -27.18
N TRP A 290 -39.73 21.31 -27.52
CA TRP A 290 -38.84 22.12 -28.36
C TRP A 290 -37.51 22.41 -27.68
N GLU A 291 -37.52 22.76 -26.39
CA GLU A 291 -36.30 22.96 -25.60
C GLU A 291 -35.43 21.69 -25.55
N GLY A 292 -36.07 20.53 -25.37
CA GLY A 292 -35.39 19.23 -25.37
C GLY A 292 -34.81 18.85 -26.73
N ALA A 293 -35.55 19.14 -27.81
CA ALA A 293 -35.10 18.94 -29.18
C ALA A 293 -33.89 19.83 -29.50
N ILE A 294 -33.95 21.12 -29.16
CA ILE A 294 -32.85 22.08 -29.37
C ILE A 294 -31.60 21.63 -28.62
N SER A 295 -31.74 21.23 -27.35
CA SER A 295 -30.62 20.70 -26.54
C SER A 295 -29.94 19.51 -27.21
N SER A 296 -30.75 18.60 -27.75
CA SER A 296 -30.28 17.39 -28.43
C SER A 296 -29.61 17.69 -29.77
N THR A 297 -30.13 18.66 -30.53
CA THR A 297 -29.51 19.11 -31.78
C THR A 297 -28.17 19.78 -31.52
N ILE A 298 -28.08 20.67 -30.52
CA ILE A 298 -26.82 21.33 -30.16
C ILE A 298 -25.80 20.28 -29.68
N PHE A 299 -26.22 19.32 -28.85
CA PHE A 299 -25.36 18.23 -28.39
C PHE A 299 -24.77 17.41 -29.56
N MET A 300 -25.57 17.18 -30.59
CA MET A 300 -25.17 16.43 -31.77
C MET A 300 -24.13 17.17 -32.64
N LEU A 301 -24.16 18.51 -32.64
CA LEU A 301 -23.16 19.34 -33.31
C LEU A 301 -21.78 19.34 -32.61
N ILE A 302 -21.71 18.92 -31.35
CA ILE A 302 -20.44 18.86 -30.61
C ILE A 302 -19.60 17.69 -31.15
N PRO A 303 -18.32 17.89 -31.54
CA PRO A 303 -17.47 16.82 -32.08
C PRO A 303 -17.16 15.74 -31.04
N THR A 304 -17.12 14.47 -31.47
CA THR A 304 -16.84 13.28 -30.61
C THR A 304 -15.47 13.34 -29.93
N LYS A 305 -14.46 13.90 -30.62
CA LYS A 305 -13.09 14.05 -30.08
C LYS A 305 -13.07 14.85 -28.77
N ARG A 306 -13.81 15.97 -28.69
CA ARG A 306 -13.88 16.81 -27.47
C ARG A 306 -14.55 16.08 -26.30
N LEU A 307 -15.62 15.31 -26.58
CA LEU A 307 -16.27 14.49 -25.56
C LEU A 307 -15.37 13.38 -25.01
N GLN A 308 -14.56 12.76 -25.87
CA GLN A 308 -13.60 11.73 -25.43
C GLN A 308 -12.48 12.32 -24.58
N THR A 309 -11.98 13.52 -24.90
CA THR A 309 -11.00 14.21 -24.05
C THR A 309 -11.56 14.54 -22.67
N LEU A 310 -12.83 14.95 -22.57
CA LEU A 310 -13.52 15.18 -21.29
C LEU A 310 -13.74 13.87 -20.51
N ARG A 311 -14.07 12.77 -21.21
CA ARG A 311 -14.24 11.42 -20.62
C ARG A 311 -12.95 10.88 -20.00
N ILE A 312 -11.78 11.21 -20.56
CA ILE A 312 -10.47 10.77 -20.07
C ILE A 312 -9.98 11.66 -18.93
N ARG A 313 -10.22 12.98 -18.97
CA ARG A 313 -9.62 13.94 -18.01
C ARG A 313 -10.42 14.18 -16.72
N GLY A 314 -11.75 13.99 -16.70
CA GLY A 314 -12.59 14.55 -15.62
C GLY A 314 -13.00 13.58 -14.51
N PHE A 315 -13.45 12.36 -14.86
CA PHE A 315 -14.26 11.56 -13.94
C PHE A 315 -13.81 10.10 -13.76
N ARG A 316 -12.99 9.55 -14.67
CA ARG A 316 -12.63 8.12 -14.65
C ARG A 316 -11.21 7.83 -14.13
N GLN A 317 -10.32 8.82 -14.11
CA GLN A 317 -8.90 8.60 -13.78
C GLN A 317 -8.65 8.50 -12.27
N LEU A 318 -9.30 9.30 -11.42
CA LEU A 318 -8.98 9.34 -9.99
C LEU A 318 -9.39 8.05 -9.26
N ASP A 319 -10.66 7.65 -9.35
CA ASP A 319 -11.14 6.47 -8.60
C ASP A 319 -10.66 5.13 -9.21
N HIS A 320 -10.38 5.07 -10.51
CA HIS A 320 -9.94 3.83 -11.16
C HIS A 320 -8.43 3.56 -11.00
N MET A 321 -7.60 4.60 -10.89
CA MET A 321 -6.16 4.46 -10.65
C MET A 321 -5.86 4.03 -9.22
N GLU A 322 -6.57 4.58 -8.22
CA GLU A 322 -6.44 4.16 -6.82
C GLU A 322 -6.83 2.69 -6.63
N ALA A 323 -7.96 2.26 -7.22
CA ALA A 323 -8.39 0.86 -7.14
C ALA A 323 -7.48 -0.11 -7.91
N LYS A 324 -6.87 0.33 -9.02
CA LYS A 324 -5.96 -0.50 -9.82
C LYS A 324 -4.60 -0.65 -9.15
N GLY A 325 -4.00 0.44 -8.66
CA GLY A 325 -2.72 0.43 -7.97
C GLY A 325 -2.75 -0.44 -6.71
N MET A 326 -3.82 -0.31 -5.90
CA MET A 326 -4.02 -1.15 -4.72
C MET A 326 -4.13 -2.64 -5.06
N LYS A 327 -4.85 -2.97 -6.15
CA LYS A 327 -4.96 -4.37 -6.61
C LYS A 327 -3.62 -4.93 -7.06
N GLU A 328 -2.82 -4.16 -7.80
CA GLU A 328 -1.50 -4.60 -8.26
C GLU A 328 -0.52 -4.77 -7.11
N LEU A 329 -0.55 -3.85 -6.13
CA LEU A 329 0.23 -3.95 -4.91
C LEU A 329 -0.13 -5.21 -4.11
N LEU A 330 -1.42 -5.48 -3.95
CA LEU A 330 -1.91 -6.68 -3.27
C LEU A 330 -1.52 -7.96 -4.01
N LEU A 331 -1.58 -7.96 -5.35
CA LEU A 331 -1.13 -9.11 -6.15
C LEU A 331 0.37 -9.36 -5.98
N ALA A 332 1.20 -8.32 -5.99
CA ALA A 332 2.64 -8.45 -5.78
C ALA A 332 2.97 -9.04 -4.40
N HIS A 333 2.30 -8.58 -3.34
CA HIS A 333 2.50 -9.13 -2.00
C HIS A 333 2.02 -10.58 -1.87
N ILE A 334 0.90 -10.96 -2.50
CA ILE A 334 0.46 -12.36 -2.53
C ILE A 334 1.48 -13.25 -3.25
N GLU A 335 2.10 -12.77 -4.33
CA GLU A 335 3.14 -13.50 -5.03
C GLU A 335 4.39 -13.71 -4.16
N ASP A 336 4.82 -12.68 -3.43
CA ASP A 336 5.93 -12.76 -2.49
C ASP A 336 5.63 -13.75 -1.35
N ALA A 337 4.44 -13.66 -0.75
CA ALA A 337 3.98 -14.59 0.27
C ALA A 337 3.95 -16.04 -0.25
N SER A 338 3.40 -16.24 -1.45
CA SER A 338 3.32 -17.56 -2.10
C SER A 338 4.70 -18.16 -2.35
N ALA A 339 5.68 -17.34 -2.78
CA ALA A 339 7.05 -17.78 -3.00
C ALA A 339 7.70 -18.30 -1.71
N ALA A 340 7.54 -17.56 -0.62
CA ALA A 340 8.10 -17.95 0.67
C ALA A 340 7.40 -19.20 1.26
N LEU A 341 6.06 -19.28 1.19
CA LEU A 341 5.32 -20.47 1.61
C LEU A 341 5.71 -21.71 0.80
N SER A 342 5.99 -21.54 -0.50
CA SER A 342 6.45 -22.63 -1.37
C SER A 342 7.83 -23.15 -0.96
N GLU A 343 8.71 -22.29 -0.45
CA GLU A 343 10.03 -22.68 0.06
C GLU A 343 9.92 -23.47 1.37
N ILE A 344 9.08 -23.00 2.30
CA ILE A 344 8.76 -23.71 3.55
C ILE A 344 8.14 -25.08 3.23
N ALA A 345 7.15 -25.13 2.34
CA ALA A 345 6.49 -26.38 1.94
C ALA A 345 7.48 -27.40 1.34
N ARG A 346 8.52 -26.94 0.61
CA ARG A 346 9.57 -27.81 0.08
C ARG A 346 10.43 -28.41 1.19
N SER A 347 10.78 -27.59 2.19
CA SER A 347 11.49 -28.06 3.39
C SER A 347 10.67 -29.11 4.15
N THR A 348 9.38 -28.84 4.39
CA THR A 348 8.45 -29.78 5.06
C THR A 348 8.28 -31.08 4.28
N LYS A 349 8.28 -31.02 2.94
CA LYS A 349 8.21 -32.22 2.10
C LYS A 349 9.48 -33.06 2.20
N GLN A 350 10.65 -32.44 2.19
CA GLN A 350 11.93 -33.16 2.37
C GLN A 350 11.98 -33.87 3.73
N VAL A 351 11.52 -33.19 4.78
CA VAL A 351 11.35 -33.78 6.12
C VAL A 351 10.40 -34.99 6.08
N SER A 352 9.23 -34.84 5.47
CA SER A 352 8.24 -35.92 5.33
C SER A 352 8.78 -37.12 4.54
N ASP A 353 9.51 -36.87 3.45
CA ASP A 353 10.11 -37.90 2.61
C ASP A 353 11.21 -38.67 3.37
N SER A 354 12.04 -37.98 4.18
CA SER A 354 13.02 -38.60 5.07
C SER A 354 12.36 -39.46 6.17
N LEU A 355 11.22 -39.02 6.73
CA LEU A 355 10.47 -39.82 7.71
C LEU A 355 9.84 -41.06 7.09
N ASN A 356 9.33 -40.97 5.86
CA ASN A 356 8.71 -42.09 5.16
C ASN A 356 9.74 -43.18 4.80
N GLN A 357 10.99 -42.80 4.51
CA GLN A 357 12.09 -43.74 4.29
C GLN A 357 12.43 -44.56 5.55
N LEU A 358 12.10 -44.06 6.74
CA LEU A 358 12.31 -44.76 8.02
C LEU A 358 11.16 -45.70 8.41
N GLN A 359 10.05 -45.75 7.66
CA GLN A 359 8.84 -46.49 8.04
C GLN A 359 8.76 -47.95 7.55
N THR A 360 9.72 -48.45 6.77
CA THR A 360 9.66 -49.84 6.26
C THR A 360 10.38 -50.81 7.20
N GLY A 361 9.61 -51.45 8.07
CA GLY A 361 10.08 -52.56 8.89
C GLY A 361 8.97 -53.14 9.75
N SER A 362 8.67 -54.42 9.57
CA SER A 362 7.75 -55.18 10.41
C SER A 362 8.45 -56.40 11.02
N VAL A 363 7.94 -56.92 12.15
CA VAL A 363 8.54 -58.13 12.78
C VAL A 363 8.46 -59.32 11.83
N GLU A 364 7.48 -59.32 10.92
CA GLU A 364 7.35 -60.31 9.85
C GLU A 364 8.54 -60.29 8.87
N GLU A 365 9.16 -59.13 8.62
CA GLU A 365 10.37 -59.04 7.77
C GLU A 365 11.59 -59.68 8.45
N VAL A 366 11.71 -59.55 9.78
CA VAL A 366 12.75 -60.22 10.58
C VAL A 366 12.64 -61.74 10.40
N TYR A 367 11.40 -62.27 10.45
CA TYR A 367 11.16 -63.69 10.24
C TYR A 367 11.34 -64.11 8.79
N GLN A 368 10.87 -63.33 7.80
CA GLN A 368 11.08 -63.65 6.39
C GLN A 368 12.57 -63.72 6.04
N ALA A 369 13.39 -62.80 6.55
CA ALA A 369 14.84 -62.85 6.36
C ALA A 369 15.48 -64.10 6.99
N ALA A 370 15.03 -64.51 8.18
CA ALA A 370 15.49 -65.73 8.83
C ALA A 370 15.04 -67.00 8.09
N ILE A 371 13.80 -67.01 7.59
CA ILE A 371 13.21 -68.10 6.82
C ILE A 371 13.94 -68.26 5.48
N ASP A 372 14.19 -67.16 4.76
CA ASP A 372 14.88 -67.18 3.47
C ASP A 372 16.36 -67.52 3.61
N GLY A 373 17.00 -67.05 4.68
CA GLY A 373 18.40 -67.31 4.99
C GLY A 373 18.68 -68.76 5.41
N VAL A 374 17.79 -69.36 6.21
CA VAL A 374 18.04 -70.67 6.86
C VAL A 374 17.05 -71.74 6.42
N CYS A 375 15.75 -71.47 6.54
CA CYS A 375 14.70 -72.47 6.39
C CYS A 375 14.48 -72.87 4.93
N ARG A 376 14.48 -71.92 3.98
CA ARG A 376 14.31 -72.20 2.55
C ARG A 376 15.43 -73.07 1.99
N LYS A 377 16.65 -72.89 2.51
CA LYS A 377 17.86 -73.65 2.17
C LYS A 377 18.06 -74.89 3.06
N CYS A 378 17.06 -75.27 3.84
CA CYS A 378 17.11 -76.43 4.73
C CYS A 378 16.54 -77.67 4.03
N SER A 379 17.14 -78.85 4.28
CA SER A 379 16.64 -80.12 3.76
C SER A 379 15.26 -80.51 4.35
N GLN A 380 14.85 -79.91 5.47
CA GLN A 380 13.56 -80.13 6.11
C GLN A 380 12.48 -79.09 5.74
N ASN A 381 12.72 -78.25 4.72
CA ASN A 381 11.78 -77.20 4.30
C ASN A 381 10.37 -77.74 3.98
N ILE A 382 10.28 -78.81 3.18
CA ILE A 382 9.00 -79.45 2.82
C ILE A 382 8.22 -79.89 4.07
N ASN A 383 8.92 -80.43 5.06
CA ASN A 383 8.29 -80.91 6.30
C ASN A 383 7.81 -79.75 7.19
N CYS A 384 8.65 -78.72 7.38
CA CYS A 384 8.31 -77.59 8.25
C CYS A 384 7.30 -76.61 7.62
N TRP A 385 7.42 -76.30 6.33
CA TRP A 385 6.67 -75.21 5.68
C TRP A 385 5.56 -75.68 4.73
N GLN A 386 5.50 -76.97 4.34
CA GLN A 386 4.40 -77.50 3.53
C GLN A 386 3.51 -78.48 4.32
N LEU A 387 4.10 -79.42 5.07
CA LEU A 387 3.34 -80.42 5.83
C LEU A 387 2.89 -79.91 7.21
N ASN A 388 3.81 -79.29 7.99
CA ASN A 388 3.54 -78.83 9.36
C ASN A 388 3.63 -77.29 9.48
N PHE A 389 2.99 -76.57 8.55
CA PHE A 389 3.03 -75.11 8.51
C PHE A 389 2.46 -74.46 9.78
N SER A 390 1.34 -74.97 10.29
CA SER A 390 0.67 -74.44 11.49
C SER A 390 1.59 -74.46 12.71
N ASP A 391 2.29 -75.57 12.91
CA ASP A 391 3.14 -75.78 14.08
C ASP A 391 4.42 -74.94 14.00
N SER A 392 4.97 -74.78 12.78
CA SER A 392 6.06 -73.86 12.51
C SER A 392 5.64 -72.42 12.81
N MET A 393 4.51 -71.96 12.27
CA MET A 393 4.05 -70.60 12.49
C MET A 393 3.72 -70.32 13.96
N ASN A 394 3.17 -71.29 14.70
CA ASN A 394 2.92 -71.16 16.13
C ASN A 394 4.22 -70.93 16.93
N CYS A 395 5.32 -71.56 16.54
CA CYS A 395 6.63 -71.33 17.15
C CYS A 395 7.15 -69.91 16.89
N PHE A 396 7.03 -69.40 15.66
CA PHE A 396 7.39 -68.02 15.31
C PHE A 396 6.48 -66.97 15.98
N ASN A 397 5.20 -67.27 16.15
CA ASN A 397 4.28 -66.41 16.90
C ASN A 397 4.69 -66.36 18.38
N HIS A 398 5.05 -67.49 18.98
CA HIS A 398 5.56 -67.55 20.35
C HIS A 398 6.85 -66.75 20.54
N PHE A 399 7.78 -66.84 19.58
CA PHE A 399 8.99 -66.02 19.53
C PHE A 399 8.71 -64.53 19.54
N THR A 400 7.60 -64.09 18.93
CA THR A 400 7.21 -62.67 18.90
C THR A 400 6.93 -62.14 20.31
N ASP A 401 6.23 -62.93 21.13
CA ASP A 401 5.92 -62.54 22.51
C ASP A 401 7.16 -62.54 23.40
N LEU A 402 8.10 -63.46 23.17
CA LEU A 402 9.35 -63.55 23.91
C LEU A 402 10.34 -62.44 23.53
N LEU A 403 10.49 -62.13 22.24
CA LEU A 403 11.30 -61.01 21.77
C LEU A 403 10.83 -59.69 22.36
N ARG A 404 9.51 -59.49 22.43
CA ARG A 404 8.91 -58.28 23.03
C ARG A 404 9.15 -58.15 24.54
N LYS A 405 9.24 -59.27 25.28
CA LYS A 405 9.44 -59.27 26.73
C LYS A 405 10.91 -59.26 27.15
N ASN A 406 11.74 -60.04 26.46
CA ASN A 406 13.10 -60.35 26.88
C ASN A 406 14.18 -59.80 25.93
N GLY A 407 13.81 -59.28 24.76
CA GLY A 407 14.73 -58.71 23.76
C GLY A 407 15.55 -59.73 22.97
N ARG A 408 15.66 -60.99 23.42
CA ARG A 408 16.38 -62.08 22.76
C ARG A 408 15.67 -63.42 22.99
N ILE A 409 15.91 -64.39 22.10
CA ILE A 409 15.42 -65.77 22.20
C ILE A 409 16.60 -66.74 22.31
N THR A 410 16.42 -67.82 23.08
CA THR A 410 17.37 -68.91 23.31
C THR A 410 16.83 -70.26 22.81
N GLU A 411 17.66 -71.31 22.80
CA GLU A 411 17.24 -72.62 22.27
C GLU A 411 16.14 -73.31 23.11
N GLU A 412 16.01 -72.91 24.37
CA GLU A 412 15.02 -73.44 25.32
C GLU A 412 13.59 -72.95 25.02
N ASP A 413 13.47 -71.86 24.25
CA ASP A 413 12.21 -71.20 23.91
C ASP A 413 11.45 -71.86 22.74
N PHE A 414 12.02 -72.91 22.13
CA PHE A 414 11.38 -73.62 21.02
C PHE A 414 10.22 -74.50 21.51
N LEU A 415 9.04 -74.34 20.91
CA LEU A 415 7.90 -75.22 21.15
C LEU A 415 8.07 -76.59 20.47
N TYR A 416 7.52 -77.63 21.10
CA TYR A 416 7.34 -78.94 20.47
C TYR A 416 6.31 -78.81 19.33
N PRO A 417 6.55 -79.34 18.12
CA PRO A 417 7.53 -80.38 17.75
C PRO A 417 8.89 -79.86 17.23
N LEU A 418 9.03 -78.57 16.94
CA LEU A 418 10.26 -78.01 16.33
C LEU A 418 11.48 -78.10 17.23
N SER A 419 11.29 -78.12 18.55
CA SER A 419 12.34 -78.38 19.52
C SER A 419 13.04 -79.74 19.31
N GLY A 420 12.35 -80.77 18.81
CA GLY A 420 12.96 -82.07 18.52
C GLY A 420 13.46 -82.24 17.08
N GLN A 421 12.90 -81.49 16.13
CA GLN A 421 13.06 -81.73 14.70
C GLN A 421 14.06 -80.79 14.01
N CYS A 422 14.22 -79.55 14.52
CA CYS A 422 15.10 -78.57 13.90
C CYS A 422 16.57 -78.82 14.26
N LYS A 423 17.42 -79.09 13.25
CA LYS A 423 18.88 -79.26 13.41
C LYS A 423 19.68 -77.96 13.25
N LYS A 424 19.03 -76.84 12.91
CA LYS A 424 19.68 -75.54 12.64
C LYS A 424 19.20 -74.43 13.61
N LYS A 425 18.89 -74.78 14.86
CA LYS A 425 18.31 -73.85 15.85
C LYS A 425 19.22 -72.66 16.11
N GLU A 426 20.47 -72.91 16.51
CA GLU A 426 21.48 -71.88 16.77
C GLU A 426 21.64 -70.88 15.62
N LYS A 427 21.70 -71.36 14.37
CA LYS A 427 21.80 -70.49 13.18
C LYS A 427 20.54 -69.68 12.92
N LEU A 428 19.36 -70.25 13.19
CA LEU A 428 18.09 -69.54 13.04
C LEU A 428 17.95 -68.44 14.10
N LEU A 429 18.25 -68.75 15.36
CA LEU A 429 18.22 -67.80 16.47
C LEU A 429 19.26 -66.69 16.30
N GLY A 430 20.47 -67.00 15.86
CA GLY A 430 21.50 -65.98 15.62
C GLY A 430 21.05 -64.95 14.58
N ILE A 431 20.35 -65.38 13.53
CA ILE A 431 19.82 -64.45 12.52
C ILE A 431 18.59 -63.71 13.05
N ILE A 432 17.68 -64.36 13.77
CA ILE A 432 16.51 -63.69 14.34
C ILE A 432 16.92 -62.64 15.37
N ASN A 433 17.79 -62.97 16.32
CA ASN A 433 18.24 -62.05 17.36
C ASN A 433 19.03 -60.87 16.77
N SER A 434 19.98 -61.10 15.85
CA SER A 434 20.72 -60.01 15.21
C SER A 434 19.84 -59.10 14.35
N ARG A 435 18.85 -59.67 13.65
CA ARG A 435 17.89 -58.90 12.86
C ARG A 435 16.87 -58.18 13.73
N TYR A 436 16.51 -58.76 14.88
CA TYR A 436 15.63 -58.12 15.86
C TYR A 436 16.34 -56.98 16.60
N GLU A 437 17.62 -57.12 16.93
CA GLU A 437 18.45 -56.01 17.46
C GLU A 437 18.53 -54.86 16.45
N ALA A 438 18.85 -55.16 15.19
CA ALA A 438 18.82 -54.16 14.11
C ALA A 438 17.42 -53.55 13.89
N PHE A 439 16.35 -54.31 14.18
CA PHE A 439 14.97 -53.81 14.13
C PHE A 439 14.66 -52.92 15.34
N LEU A 440 15.10 -53.26 16.55
CA LEU A 440 14.93 -52.45 17.76
C LEU A 440 15.69 -51.13 17.68
N GLU A 441 16.89 -51.13 17.09
CA GLU A 441 17.65 -49.90 16.81
C GLU A 441 16.85 -48.97 15.86
N LYS A 442 16.21 -49.55 14.84
CA LYS A 442 15.31 -48.82 13.92
C LYS A 442 13.98 -48.40 14.58
N GLU A 443 13.44 -49.20 15.49
CA GLU A 443 12.19 -48.92 16.19
C GLU A 443 12.37 -47.86 17.30
N GLY A 444 13.55 -47.80 17.92
CA GLY A 444 13.96 -46.72 18.83
C GLY A 444 13.97 -45.36 18.12
N LEU A 445 14.44 -45.32 16.86
CA LEU A 445 14.32 -44.16 15.97
C LEU A 445 12.86 -43.84 15.62
N ARG A 446 11.98 -44.86 15.51
CA ARG A 446 10.56 -44.70 15.18
C ARG A 446 9.73 -44.04 16.28
N ARG A 447 10.02 -44.25 17.58
CA ARG A 447 9.28 -43.57 18.67
C ARG A 447 9.52 -42.06 18.70
N LYS A 448 10.67 -41.58 18.20
CA LYS A 448 10.96 -40.15 18.02
C LYS A 448 10.10 -39.49 16.91
N VAL A 449 9.41 -40.26 16.07
CA VAL A 449 8.53 -39.74 14.99
C VAL A 449 7.26 -39.07 15.53
N ALA A 450 6.81 -39.36 16.75
CA ALA A 450 5.70 -38.63 17.37
C ALA A 450 6.06 -37.15 17.65
N GLN A 451 7.33 -36.88 17.96
CA GLN A 451 7.90 -35.54 18.13
C GLN A 451 7.88 -34.76 16.79
N VAL A 452 8.01 -35.47 15.67
CA VAL A 452 7.97 -34.89 14.32
C VAL A 452 6.56 -34.54 13.83
N ARG A 453 5.50 -35.12 14.41
CA ARG A 453 4.13 -34.67 14.11
C ARG A 453 3.82 -33.29 14.69
N SER A 454 4.40 -32.95 15.85
CA SER A 454 4.30 -31.59 16.44
C SER A 454 4.97 -30.55 15.55
N VAL A 455 6.12 -30.89 14.95
CA VAL A 455 6.87 -30.02 14.03
C VAL A 455 6.01 -29.56 12.85
N VAL A 456 5.17 -30.42 12.29
CA VAL A 456 4.28 -30.04 11.17
C VAL A 456 3.25 -29.00 11.61
N THR A 457 2.74 -29.08 12.84
CA THR A 457 1.81 -28.08 13.39
C THR A 457 2.49 -26.72 13.59
N ASP A 458 3.71 -26.70 14.12
CA ASP A 458 4.48 -25.45 14.29
C ASP A 458 4.80 -24.78 12.95
N GLN A 459 5.05 -25.57 11.90
CA GLN A 459 5.29 -25.04 10.55
C GLN A 459 4.02 -24.41 9.95
N PHE A 460 2.83 -25.01 10.18
CA PHE A 460 1.57 -24.39 9.75
C PHE A 460 1.21 -23.15 10.56
N GLU A 461 1.54 -23.11 11.86
CA GLU A 461 1.42 -21.92 12.69
C GLU A 461 2.32 -20.80 12.15
N GLY A 462 3.59 -21.11 11.86
CA GLY A 462 4.51 -20.15 11.27
C GLY A 462 4.09 -19.64 9.88
N MET A 463 3.49 -20.49 9.04
CA MET A 463 2.86 -20.07 7.78
C MET A 463 1.67 -19.13 8.00
N ALA A 464 0.86 -19.36 9.04
CA ALA A 464 -0.27 -18.50 9.37
C ALA A 464 0.21 -17.15 9.92
N GLU A 465 1.22 -17.13 10.79
CA GLU A 465 1.84 -15.92 11.33
C GLU A 465 2.52 -15.10 10.24
N MET A 466 3.14 -15.75 9.24
CA MET A 466 3.65 -15.10 8.05
C MET A 466 2.55 -14.38 7.24
N LEU A 467 1.45 -15.09 6.96
CA LEU A 467 0.29 -14.50 6.28
C LEU A 467 -0.33 -13.34 7.08
N GLN A 468 -0.30 -13.44 8.41
CA GLN A 468 -0.73 -12.35 9.29
C GLN A 468 0.21 -11.15 9.19
N GLY A 469 1.54 -11.35 9.23
CA GLY A 469 2.54 -10.30 9.08
C GLY A 469 2.37 -9.54 7.76
N PHE A 470 2.15 -10.26 6.65
CA PHE A 470 1.81 -9.63 5.37
C PHE A 470 0.49 -8.87 5.40
N GLY A 471 -0.52 -9.39 6.10
CA GLY A 471 -1.79 -8.69 6.29
C GLY A 471 -1.62 -7.38 7.06
N GLU A 472 -0.78 -7.37 8.09
CA GLU A 472 -0.45 -6.19 8.90
C GLU A 472 0.32 -5.14 8.09
N GLU A 473 1.25 -5.56 7.23
CA GLU A 473 1.96 -4.68 6.28
C GLU A 473 1.00 -4.00 5.29
N MET A 474 -0.06 -4.69 4.85
CA MET A 474 -1.11 -4.08 4.02
C MET A 474 -1.94 -3.05 4.79
N LEU A 475 -2.16 -3.25 6.09
CA LEU A 475 -2.86 -2.28 6.95
C LEU A 475 -1.99 -1.08 7.30
N GLN A 476 -0.67 -1.21 7.16
CA GLN A 476 0.31 -0.15 7.36
C GLN A 476 0.29 0.90 6.24
N ILE A 477 -0.24 0.56 5.06
CA ILE A 477 -0.39 1.51 3.96
C ILE A 477 -1.38 2.62 4.35
N SER A 478 -0.84 3.82 4.64
CA SER A 478 -1.62 4.96 5.11
C SER A 478 -2.31 5.68 3.96
N SER A 479 -1.59 5.87 2.84
CA SER A 479 -2.09 6.57 1.67
C SER A 479 -1.36 6.16 0.40
N CYS A 480 -2.10 6.02 -0.70
CA CYS A 480 -1.52 5.92 -2.03
C CYS A 480 -1.49 7.32 -2.66
N ASP A 481 -0.29 7.82 -2.99
CA ASP A 481 -0.16 9.11 -3.65
C ASP A 481 -0.41 8.97 -5.16
N SER A 482 -1.68 9.10 -5.54
CA SER A 482 -2.12 9.01 -6.93
C SER A 482 -1.51 10.12 -7.81
N ARG A 483 -1.14 11.26 -7.23
CA ARG A 483 -0.54 12.39 -7.98
C ARG A 483 0.92 12.14 -8.30
N LEU A 484 1.71 11.69 -7.32
CA LEU A 484 3.10 11.30 -7.54
C LEU A 484 3.17 10.13 -8.52
N THR A 485 2.31 9.14 -8.36
CA THR A 485 2.20 7.99 -9.27
C THR A 485 2.00 8.42 -10.72
N GLN A 486 1.06 9.35 -10.98
CA GLN A 486 0.80 9.83 -12.33
C GLN A 486 1.98 10.63 -12.91
N ARG A 487 2.64 11.48 -12.12
CA ARG A 487 3.81 12.26 -12.57
C ARG A 487 4.96 11.34 -12.96
N LEU A 488 5.25 10.35 -12.11
CA LEU A 488 6.31 9.38 -12.34
C LEU A 488 6.00 8.49 -13.54
N GLN A 489 4.74 8.08 -13.71
CA GLN A 489 4.34 7.32 -14.88
C GLN A 489 4.59 8.10 -16.19
N VAL A 490 4.18 9.38 -16.26
CA VAL A 490 4.43 10.23 -17.45
C VAL A 490 5.92 10.38 -17.71
N TYR A 491 6.70 10.68 -16.68
CA TYR A 491 8.15 10.84 -16.78
C TYR A 491 8.85 9.58 -17.32
N LEU A 492 8.48 8.42 -16.78
CA LEU A 492 9.09 7.15 -17.15
C LEU A 492 8.63 6.65 -18.54
N GLU A 493 7.42 7.02 -18.97
CA GLU A 493 6.95 6.81 -20.34
C GLU A 493 7.74 7.67 -21.35
N GLU A 494 8.02 8.94 -21.02
CA GLU A 494 8.84 9.84 -21.85
C GLU A 494 10.28 9.34 -22.03
N LYS A 495 10.87 8.74 -20.99
CA LYS A 495 12.20 8.10 -21.07
C LYS A 495 12.20 6.79 -21.88
N GLY A 496 11.06 6.26 -22.29
CA GLY A 496 10.97 5.06 -23.14
C GLY A 496 11.31 3.74 -22.43
N LEU A 497 11.34 3.75 -21.10
CA LEU A 497 11.66 2.56 -20.28
C LEU A 497 10.59 1.46 -20.42
N GLY A 498 9.39 1.79 -20.92
CA GLY A 498 8.30 0.84 -21.18
C GLY A 498 7.87 0.10 -19.92
N ILE A 499 7.57 0.90 -18.90
CA ILE A 499 7.06 0.47 -17.61
C ILE A 499 5.60 0.04 -17.77
N LYS A 500 5.24 -1.04 -17.08
CA LYS A 500 3.88 -1.59 -17.08
C LYS A 500 2.99 -0.86 -16.08
N SER A 501 3.52 -0.65 -14.88
CA SER A 501 2.85 0.09 -13.82
C SER A 501 3.85 0.68 -12.83
N VAL A 502 3.40 1.75 -12.18
CA VAL A 502 4.09 2.50 -11.13
C VAL A 502 3.12 2.56 -9.96
N ASN A 503 3.58 2.23 -8.76
CA ASN A 503 2.80 2.38 -7.54
C ASN A 503 3.60 3.19 -6.53
N CYS A 504 3.00 4.25 -6.00
CA CYS A 504 3.58 5.04 -4.92
C CYS A 504 2.64 5.00 -3.72
N TYR A 505 3.17 4.64 -2.56
CA TYR A 505 2.43 4.64 -1.31
C TYR A 505 3.30 5.12 -0.15
N ARG A 506 2.65 5.60 0.90
CA ARG A 506 3.28 5.92 2.17
C ARG A 506 2.80 4.96 3.24
N ASP A 507 3.71 4.61 4.14
CA ASP A 507 3.40 3.89 5.36
C ASP A 507 2.81 4.84 6.43
N GLN A 508 2.38 4.33 7.59
CA GLN A 508 1.94 5.09 8.76
C GLN A 508 3.03 6.01 9.30
N GLU A 509 4.30 5.69 9.05
CA GLU A 509 5.45 6.53 9.40
C GLU A 509 5.75 7.63 8.36
N GLU A 510 4.86 7.80 7.37
CA GLU A 510 4.97 8.76 6.27
C GLU A 510 6.17 8.55 5.33
N VAL A 511 6.89 7.43 5.48
CA VAL A 511 7.98 6.99 4.60
C VAL A 511 7.44 6.65 3.21
N LEU A 512 8.07 7.18 2.16
CA LEU A 512 7.67 6.94 0.77
C LEU A 512 8.24 5.62 0.22
N PHE A 513 7.36 4.81 -0.37
CA PHE A 513 7.72 3.62 -1.15
C PHE A 513 7.26 3.77 -2.61
N LEU A 514 8.15 3.41 -3.53
CA LEU A 514 7.93 3.46 -4.98
C LEU A 514 8.23 2.10 -5.59
N GLN A 515 7.24 1.50 -6.25
CA GLN A 515 7.40 0.23 -6.96
C GLN A 515 7.21 0.43 -8.47
N LEU A 516 8.22 0.04 -9.25
CA LEU A 516 8.20 0.07 -10.71
C LEU A 516 8.18 -1.35 -11.26
N PHE A 517 7.20 -1.64 -12.12
CA PHE A 517 7.09 -2.93 -12.80
C PHE A 517 7.51 -2.80 -14.27
N LEU A 518 8.56 -3.50 -14.67
CA LEU A 518 9.10 -3.46 -16.03
C LEU A 518 9.40 -4.86 -16.58
N PRO A 519 9.52 -5.02 -17.91
CA PRO A 519 10.01 -6.27 -18.49
C PRO A 519 11.48 -6.51 -18.12
N ALA A 520 11.82 -7.71 -17.65
CA ALA A 520 13.18 -8.06 -17.20
C ALA A 520 14.27 -7.85 -18.27
N VAL A 521 13.91 -7.96 -19.55
CA VAL A 521 14.83 -7.74 -20.70
C VAL A 521 15.38 -6.30 -20.75
N LYS A 522 14.68 -5.34 -20.15
CA LYS A 522 15.08 -3.94 -20.14
C LYS A 522 15.93 -3.54 -18.94
N LEU A 523 15.99 -4.37 -17.90
CA LEU A 523 16.74 -4.10 -16.68
C LEU A 523 18.22 -3.73 -16.94
N PRO A 524 18.99 -4.44 -17.80
CA PRO A 524 20.40 -4.12 -18.01
C PRO A 524 20.65 -2.78 -18.74
N ARG A 525 19.61 -2.12 -19.24
CA ARG A 525 19.70 -0.82 -19.93
C ARG A 525 19.45 0.36 -19.00
N ILE A 526 19.11 0.08 -17.74
CA ILE A 526 18.78 1.09 -16.75
C ILE A 526 20.01 1.28 -15.88
N ASP A 527 20.50 2.51 -15.85
CA ASP A 527 21.45 2.94 -14.83
C ASP A 527 20.65 3.20 -13.54
N GLN A 528 20.96 2.46 -12.48
CA GLN A 528 20.21 2.50 -11.23
C GLN A 528 20.48 3.80 -10.48
N GLU A 529 21.73 4.26 -10.44
CA GLU A 529 22.12 5.49 -9.73
C GLU A 529 21.48 6.72 -10.38
N GLU A 530 21.58 6.85 -11.71
CA GLU A 530 20.96 7.96 -12.45
C GLU A 530 19.44 7.98 -12.24
N LEU A 531 18.80 6.80 -12.26
CA LEU A 531 17.37 6.69 -12.04
C LEU A 531 16.98 7.08 -10.61
N THR A 532 17.76 6.68 -9.60
CA THR A 532 17.52 7.05 -8.19
C THR A 532 17.59 8.57 -7.99
N ASP A 533 18.59 9.23 -8.57
CA ASP A 533 18.75 10.70 -8.49
C ASP A 533 17.58 11.45 -9.14
N GLU A 534 17.17 11.01 -10.33
CA GLU A 534 16.05 11.61 -11.06
C GLU A 534 14.72 11.45 -10.33
N LEU A 535 14.46 10.24 -9.82
CA LEU A 535 13.25 9.94 -9.05
C LEU A 535 13.24 10.72 -7.73
N SER A 536 14.39 10.88 -7.07
CA SER A 536 14.52 11.68 -5.86
C SER A 536 14.11 13.15 -6.10
N GLY A 537 14.57 13.73 -7.22
CA GLY A 537 14.19 15.08 -7.62
C GLY A 537 12.69 15.25 -7.89
N LEU A 538 12.03 14.22 -8.42
CA LEU A 538 10.58 14.23 -8.71
C LEU A 538 9.72 14.00 -7.46
N CYS A 539 10.17 13.13 -6.55
CA CYS A 539 9.50 12.80 -5.31
C CYS A 539 9.66 13.90 -4.25
N GLY A 540 10.75 14.68 -4.32
CA GLY A 540 11.07 15.72 -3.34
C GLY A 540 11.67 15.19 -2.04
N CYS A 541 12.11 13.93 -2.04
CA CYS A 541 12.87 13.27 -0.97
C CYS A 541 14.02 12.49 -1.60
N GLN A 542 15.08 12.23 -0.83
CA GLN A 542 16.17 11.36 -1.28
C GLN A 542 15.70 9.90 -1.21
N LEU A 543 15.96 9.14 -2.26
CA LEU A 543 15.67 7.71 -2.33
C LEU A 543 16.95 6.91 -2.13
N ASP A 544 16.82 5.73 -1.52
CA ASP A 544 17.86 4.70 -1.46
C ASP A 544 17.90 3.90 -2.77
N ASP A 545 18.99 3.18 -3.00
CA ASP A 545 19.15 2.35 -4.19
C ASP A 545 18.05 1.28 -4.30
N PRO A 546 17.58 0.98 -5.52
CA PRO A 546 16.42 0.12 -5.69
C PRO A 546 16.73 -1.34 -5.39
N GLU A 547 15.82 -1.98 -4.65
CA GLU A 547 15.79 -3.43 -4.55
C GLU A 547 15.25 -4.03 -5.86
N VAL A 548 16.01 -4.95 -6.47
CA VAL A 548 15.67 -5.55 -7.76
C VAL A 548 15.19 -6.98 -7.59
N VAL A 549 13.89 -7.22 -7.81
CA VAL A 549 13.30 -8.56 -7.79
C VAL A 549 12.89 -8.97 -9.20
N CYS A 550 13.59 -9.96 -9.76
CA CYS A 550 13.27 -10.51 -11.09
C CYS A 550 12.43 -11.79 -10.98
N ARG A 551 11.24 -11.78 -11.59
CA ARG A 551 10.31 -12.92 -11.66
C ARG A 551 9.96 -13.24 -13.12
N GLY A 552 10.66 -14.22 -13.69
CA GLY A 552 10.41 -14.69 -15.05
C GLY A 552 10.67 -13.61 -16.12
N LYS A 553 9.60 -13.06 -16.72
CA LYS A 553 9.69 -12.02 -17.76
C LYS A 553 9.53 -10.60 -17.20
N GLU A 554 9.23 -10.46 -15.92
CA GLU A 554 8.99 -9.19 -15.25
C GLU A 554 10.05 -8.95 -14.18
N ALA A 555 10.40 -7.69 -13.99
CA ALA A 555 11.28 -7.21 -12.94
C ALA A 555 10.55 -6.10 -12.18
N ARG A 556 10.65 -6.16 -10.86
CA ARG A 556 10.16 -5.14 -9.93
C ARG A 556 11.36 -4.41 -9.36
N LEU A 557 11.36 -3.09 -9.45
CA LEU A 557 12.29 -2.20 -8.76
C LEU A 557 11.53 -1.52 -7.62
N THR A 558 12.02 -1.66 -6.40
CA THR A 558 11.45 -1.02 -5.22
C THR A 558 12.41 0.03 -4.72
N PHE A 559 12.04 1.31 -4.83
CA PHE A 559 12.75 2.42 -4.22
C PHE A 559 12.05 2.81 -2.93
N ARG A 560 12.84 3.30 -1.98
CA ARG A 560 12.38 3.74 -0.67
C ARG A 560 13.03 5.06 -0.32
N GLU A 561 12.39 5.82 0.54
CA GLU A 561 12.99 7.02 1.12
C GLU A 561 14.25 6.67 1.90
N LEU A 562 15.30 7.49 1.75
CA LEU A 562 16.60 7.24 2.36
C LEU A 562 16.48 7.30 3.89
N ALA A 563 16.87 6.21 4.55
CA ALA A 563 16.92 6.16 6.01
C ALA A 563 18.00 7.12 6.57
N SER A 564 17.74 7.67 7.76
CA SER A 564 18.64 8.63 8.42
C SER A 564 19.96 8.00 8.88
N TYR A 565 19.97 6.69 9.10
CA TYR A 565 21.13 5.94 9.53
C TYR A 565 21.49 4.83 8.54
N ALA A 566 22.72 4.35 8.62
CA ALA A 566 23.21 3.14 7.98
C ALA A 566 24.04 2.34 8.97
N MET A 567 24.12 1.04 8.72
CA MET A 567 24.90 0.12 9.56
C MET A 567 26.04 -0.45 8.73
N ASP A 568 27.26 -0.28 9.21
CA ASP A 568 28.43 -0.97 8.65
C ASP A 568 28.76 -2.19 9.50
N TYR A 569 29.13 -3.29 8.85
CA TYR A 569 29.36 -4.58 9.51
C TYR A 569 30.80 -5.07 9.30
N ALA A 570 31.33 -5.79 10.27
CA ALA A 570 32.56 -6.55 10.14
C ALA A 570 32.51 -7.79 11.03
N TRP A 571 33.21 -8.84 10.65
CA TRP A 571 33.25 -10.06 11.43
C TRP A 571 34.55 -10.83 11.24
N THR A 572 34.91 -11.60 12.25
CA THR A 572 36.09 -12.47 12.25
C THR A 572 35.72 -13.80 12.90
N GLN A 573 36.22 -14.89 12.34
CA GLN A 573 36.04 -16.24 12.89
C GLN A 573 37.39 -16.92 13.07
N HIS A 574 37.53 -17.66 14.17
CA HIS A 574 38.62 -18.60 14.45
C HIS A 574 38.03 -20.01 14.58
N ILE A 575 38.69 -20.96 13.92
CA ILE A 575 38.28 -22.37 13.89
C ILE A 575 39.06 -23.12 14.96
N CYS A 576 38.36 -23.93 15.75
CA CYS A 576 38.94 -24.83 16.74
C CYS A 576 40.04 -25.74 16.13
N ASP A 577 41.21 -25.76 16.76
CA ASP A 577 42.38 -26.58 16.37
C ASP A 577 42.00 -28.08 16.24
N GLY A 578 42.07 -28.60 15.01
CA GLY A 578 41.75 -29.98 14.67
C GLY A 578 40.46 -30.17 13.86
N SER A 579 39.62 -29.13 13.78
CA SER A 579 38.42 -29.08 12.93
C SER A 579 38.72 -28.44 11.56
N ARG A 580 37.94 -28.83 10.53
CA ARG A 580 38.03 -28.20 9.19
C ARG A 580 37.02 -27.07 8.97
N VAL A 581 36.03 -26.99 9.84
CA VAL A 581 34.87 -26.09 9.75
C VAL A 581 34.57 -25.54 11.13
N CYS A 582 34.13 -24.29 11.19
CA CYS A 582 33.70 -23.62 12.41
C CYS A 582 32.30 -24.10 12.81
N GLY A 583 32.08 -24.38 14.09
CA GLY A 583 30.78 -24.66 14.69
C GLY A 583 29.86 -23.43 14.74
N ASP A 584 30.41 -22.23 14.66
CA ASP A 584 29.67 -20.97 14.66
C ASP A 584 29.30 -20.48 13.25
N SER A 585 28.15 -19.82 13.14
CA SER A 585 27.71 -19.13 11.91
C SER A 585 27.17 -17.75 12.23
N CYS A 586 27.41 -16.78 11.35
CA CYS A 586 26.85 -15.43 11.46
C CYS A 586 26.33 -14.90 10.12
N SER A 587 25.42 -13.93 10.17
CA SER A 587 24.86 -13.23 9.01
C SER A 587 24.52 -11.78 9.38
N SER A 588 24.69 -10.87 8.43
CA SER A 588 24.30 -9.46 8.57
C SER A 588 23.66 -8.97 7.28
N PHE A 589 22.47 -8.38 7.37
CA PHE A 589 21.75 -7.86 6.21
C PHE A 589 20.78 -6.75 6.64
N THR A 590 20.33 -5.94 5.69
CA THR A 590 19.27 -4.94 5.91
C THR A 590 18.03 -5.38 5.15
N ASP A 591 16.87 -5.44 5.82
CA ASP A 591 15.62 -5.86 5.20
C ASP A 591 14.99 -4.76 4.31
N HIS A 592 13.89 -5.09 3.63
CA HIS A 592 13.15 -4.16 2.77
C HIS A 592 12.57 -2.95 3.54
N ARG A 593 12.38 -3.05 4.87
CA ARG A 593 11.90 -1.98 5.75
C ARG A 593 13.02 -1.10 6.31
N SER A 594 14.26 -1.29 5.86
CA SER A 594 15.43 -0.59 6.40
C SER A 594 15.71 -0.90 7.88
N VAL A 595 15.46 -2.15 8.28
CA VAL A 595 15.92 -2.68 9.56
C VAL A 595 17.20 -3.48 9.32
N ALA A 596 18.27 -3.07 10.00
CA ALA A 596 19.57 -3.74 9.98
C ALA A 596 19.56 -4.93 10.96
N HIS A 597 19.80 -6.14 10.46
CA HIS A 597 19.84 -7.38 11.23
C HIS A 597 21.27 -7.91 11.34
N MET A 598 21.66 -8.34 12.54
CA MET A 598 22.88 -9.07 12.83
C MET A 598 22.50 -10.36 13.55
N ILE A 599 22.90 -11.51 13.04
CA ILE A 599 22.53 -12.82 13.56
C ILE A 599 23.81 -13.61 13.83
N LEU A 600 23.92 -14.19 15.01
CA LEU A 600 24.99 -15.10 15.41
C LEU A 600 24.38 -16.36 16.02
N SER A 601 24.91 -17.52 15.65
CA SER A 601 24.50 -18.80 16.21
C SER A 601 25.72 -19.68 16.44
N ASP A 602 25.80 -20.23 17.65
CA ASP A 602 26.80 -21.24 18.05
C ASP A 602 26.10 -22.61 18.11
N GLY A 603 26.60 -23.55 17.32
CA GLY A 603 26.11 -24.93 17.29
C GLY A 603 26.81 -25.75 18.37
N MET A 604 26.03 -26.43 19.23
CA MET A 604 26.62 -27.19 20.34
C MET A 604 27.50 -28.37 19.85
N GLY A 605 28.78 -28.35 20.24
CA GLY A 605 29.76 -29.41 19.95
C GLY A 605 30.80 -29.00 18.90
N ASN A 606 31.71 -29.91 18.52
CA ASN A 606 32.81 -29.58 17.62
C ASN A 606 32.66 -30.28 16.25
N GLY A 607 33.03 -29.57 15.19
CA GLY A 607 33.15 -30.12 13.84
C GLY A 607 31.88 -30.00 13.00
N SER A 608 31.72 -30.91 12.02
CA SER A 608 30.72 -30.74 10.95
C SER A 608 29.27 -30.82 11.40
N GLY A 609 28.96 -31.42 12.55
CA GLY A 609 27.59 -31.45 13.08
C GLY A 609 27.13 -30.05 13.48
N ALA A 610 27.85 -29.45 14.43
CA ALA A 610 27.64 -28.08 14.93
C ALA A 610 27.62 -27.05 13.80
N ALA A 611 28.58 -27.13 12.87
CA ALA A 611 28.66 -26.23 11.72
C ALA A 611 27.39 -26.23 10.85
N VAL A 612 26.76 -27.40 10.65
CA VAL A 612 25.54 -27.48 9.84
C VAL A 612 24.32 -27.03 10.65
N ASP A 613 24.33 -27.21 11.98
CA ASP A 613 23.24 -26.76 12.85
C ASP A 613 23.20 -25.24 12.96
N SER A 614 24.34 -24.59 13.21
CA SER A 614 24.42 -23.12 13.23
C SER A 614 24.17 -22.51 11.85
N ALA A 615 24.74 -23.07 10.78
CA ALA A 615 24.53 -22.56 9.42
C ALA A 615 23.06 -22.68 8.98
N MET A 616 22.41 -23.79 9.31
CA MET A 616 20.98 -23.98 9.04
C MET A 616 20.13 -22.98 9.83
N THR A 617 20.44 -22.76 11.10
CA THR A 617 19.77 -21.82 12.00
C THR A 617 19.84 -20.40 11.45
N VAL A 618 21.04 -19.91 11.16
CA VAL A 618 21.27 -18.56 10.62
C VAL A 618 20.61 -18.40 9.25
N SER A 619 20.72 -19.40 8.37
CA SER A 619 20.15 -19.33 7.02
C SER A 619 18.61 -19.30 7.04
N LEU A 620 17.97 -20.13 7.87
CA LEU A 620 16.52 -20.15 7.99
C LEU A 620 15.99 -18.87 8.64
N LEU A 621 16.61 -18.42 9.74
CA LEU A 621 16.23 -17.16 10.39
C LEU A 621 16.36 -15.97 9.45
N SER A 622 17.48 -15.84 8.76
CA SER A 622 17.71 -14.73 7.83
C SER A 622 16.61 -14.67 6.77
N LYS A 623 16.24 -15.82 6.18
CA LYS A 623 15.18 -15.89 5.17
C LYS A 623 13.79 -15.60 5.72
N LEU A 624 13.46 -16.10 6.91
CA LEU A 624 12.15 -15.88 7.53
C LEU A 624 11.97 -14.41 7.93
N ILE A 625 13.00 -13.80 8.52
CA ILE A 625 13.01 -12.38 8.90
C ILE A 625 12.90 -11.49 7.65
N ASP A 626 13.67 -11.80 6.60
CA ASP A 626 13.60 -11.08 5.32
C ASP A 626 12.21 -11.19 4.67
N ALA A 627 11.55 -12.33 4.85
CA ALA A 627 10.18 -12.56 4.42
C ALA A 627 9.11 -12.02 5.40
N ASN A 628 9.48 -11.14 6.33
CA ASN A 628 8.59 -10.48 7.28
C ASN A 628 7.86 -11.44 8.26
N VAL A 629 8.45 -12.59 8.56
CA VAL A 629 7.99 -13.44 9.66
C VAL A 629 8.49 -12.85 10.97
N ALA A 630 7.60 -12.70 11.96
CA ALA A 630 8.01 -12.22 13.28
C ALA A 630 9.05 -13.15 13.93
N TYR A 631 9.90 -12.60 14.80
CA TYR A 631 11.04 -13.33 15.36
C TYR A 631 10.66 -14.57 16.18
N ASP A 632 9.67 -14.49 17.08
CA ASP A 632 9.28 -15.66 17.89
C ASP A 632 8.69 -16.80 17.03
N PRO A 633 7.81 -16.52 16.05
CA PRO A 633 7.41 -17.50 15.03
C PRO A 633 8.58 -18.14 14.27
N ALA A 634 9.52 -17.32 13.81
CA ALA A 634 10.69 -17.78 13.07
C ALA A 634 11.55 -18.72 13.94
N LEU A 635 11.69 -18.42 15.24
CA LEU A 635 12.37 -19.26 16.21
C LEU A 635 11.70 -20.64 16.36
N LYS A 636 10.37 -20.69 16.44
CA LYS A 636 9.62 -21.95 16.49
C LYS A 636 9.89 -22.80 15.24
N ILE A 637 9.79 -22.20 14.05
CA ILE A 637 10.07 -22.89 12.77
C ILE A 637 11.47 -23.51 12.76
N VAL A 638 12.47 -22.75 13.21
CA VAL A 638 13.87 -23.17 13.24
C VAL A 638 14.10 -24.28 14.27
N ASN A 639 13.57 -24.12 15.48
CA ASN A 639 13.58 -25.16 16.53
C ASN A 639 13.01 -26.47 16.02
N SER A 640 11.86 -26.41 15.33
CA SER A 640 11.20 -27.58 14.78
C SER A 640 11.99 -28.20 13.62
N ALA A 641 12.72 -27.40 12.83
CA ALA A 641 13.59 -27.89 11.77
C ALA A 641 14.86 -28.60 12.31
N LEU A 642 15.48 -28.07 13.37
CA LEU A 642 16.63 -28.68 14.05
C LEU A 642 16.26 -30.04 14.69
N LEU A 643 15.09 -30.13 15.34
CA LEU A 643 14.56 -31.36 15.95
C LEU A 643 14.42 -32.51 14.94
N VAL A 644 14.07 -32.21 13.69
CA VAL A 644 13.87 -33.23 12.65
C VAL A 644 15.18 -33.73 12.08
N LYS A 645 16.15 -32.83 11.88
CA LYS A 645 17.37 -33.13 11.13
C LYS A 645 18.25 -34.14 11.86
N SER A 646 18.41 -33.98 13.17
CA SER A 646 19.58 -34.57 13.83
C SER A 646 19.32 -35.93 14.45
N GLY A 647 18.07 -36.34 14.70
CA GLY A 647 17.74 -37.61 15.36
C GLY A 647 18.23 -37.72 16.83
N GLU A 648 19.29 -36.99 17.16
CA GLU A 648 19.83 -36.61 18.47
C GLU A 648 19.46 -35.16 18.78
N GLU A 649 19.59 -34.75 20.05
CA GLU A 649 19.29 -33.39 20.53
C GLU A 649 20.28 -32.38 19.94
N SER A 650 19.93 -31.80 18.79
CA SER A 650 20.68 -30.70 18.18
C SER A 650 20.28 -29.40 18.83
N LEU A 651 21.24 -28.77 19.50
CA LEU A 651 21.09 -27.50 20.18
C LEU A 651 21.89 -26.41 19.47
N ALA A 652 21.28 -25.24 19.29
CA ALA A 652 21.98 -24.05 18.82
C ALA A 652 21.58 -22.83 19.67
N THR A 653 22.56 -21.98 19.96
CA THR A 653 22.31 -20.66 20.56
C THR A 653 21.94 -19.67 19.47
N ILE A 654 21.16 -18.65 19.80
CA ILE A 654 20.75 -17.62 18.84
C ILE A 654 20.85 -16.25 19.50
N ASP A 655 21.60 -15.37 18.85
CA ASP A 655 21.70 -13.94 19.17
C ASP A 655 21.32 -13.12 17.94
N ILE A 656 20.35 -12.22 18.07
CA ILE A 656 19.91 -11.33 16.99
C ILE A 656 19.89 -9.90 17.50
N ALA A 657 20.53 -8.99 16.78
CA ALA A 657 20.34 -7.54 16.94
C ALA A 657 19.64 -6.97 15.71
N ALA A 658 18.50 -6.32 15.92
CA ALA A 658 17.71 -5.66 14.88
C ALA A 658 17.66 -4.15 15.15
N VAL A 659 18.10 -3.33 14.20
CA VAL A 659 18.20 -1.87 14.35
C VAL A 659 17.36 -1.19 13.27
N ASP A 660 16.32 -0.46 13.70
CA ASP A 660 15.54 0.42 12.82
C ASP A 660 16.40 1.61 12.38
N LEU A 661 16.71 1.71 11.08
CA LEU A 661 17.59 2.74 10.53
C LEU A 661 16.91 4.10 10.31
N TYR A 662 15.59 4.21 10.45
CA TYR A 662 14.91 5.51 10.45
C TYR A 662 15.03 6.18 11.82
N LYS A 663 14.83 5.40 12.89
CA LYS A 663 14.80 5.93 14.26
C LYS A 663 16.08 5.71 15.05
N GLY A 664 16.91 4.74 14.68
CA GLY A 664 18.06 4.27 15.47
C GLY A 664 17.66 3.40 16.67
N GLN A 665 16.47 2.78 16.66
CA GLN A 665 16.01 1.91 17.75
C GLN A 665 16.53 0.48 17.55
N ALA A 666 17.30 -0.04 18.51
CA ALA A 666 17.81 -1.40 18.50
C ALA A 666 16.98 -2.32 19.40
N THR A 667 16.65 -3.51 18.91
CA THR A 667 16.02 -4.60 19.66
C THR A 667 16.91 -5.83 19.60
N PHE A 668 17.20 -6.42 20.75
CA PHE A 668 18.02 -7.63 20.88
C PHE A 668 17.14 -8.81 21.25
N TYR A 669 17.33 -9.92 20.56
CA TYR A 669 16.64 -11.19 20.77
C TYR A 669 17.66 -12.28 21.10
N LYS A 670 17.56 -12.85 22.30
CA LYS A 670 18.51 -13.86 22.78
C LYS A 670 17.82 -15.16 23.15
N ALA A 671 18.43 -16.28 22.74
CA ALA A 671 18.06 -17.64 23.10
C ALA A 671 19.33 -18.46 23.42
N GLY A 672 19.69 -18.54 24.70
CA GLY A 672 20.86 -19.29 25.18
C GLY A 672 22.22 -18.81 24.69
N ALA A 673 22.33 -17.57 24.21
CA ALA A 673 23.55 -17.02 23.61
C ALA A 673 24.36 -16.12 24.57
N ALA A 674 25.64 -15.98 24.28
CA ALA A 674 26.59 -15.06 24.90
C ALA A 674 26.09 -13.60 25.04
N PRO A 675 26.61 -12.83 26.02
CA PRO A 675 26.42 -11.39 26.12
C PRO A 675 26.78 -10.61 24.85
N THR A 676 25.92 -9.66 24.45
CA THR A 676 26.24 -8.67 23.39
C THR A 676 26.76 -7.40 24.03
N PHE A 677 27.90 -6.89 23.57
CA PHE A 677 28.47 -5.63 24.03
C PHE A 677 27.94 -4.45 23.22
N ILE A 678 27.68 -3.34 23.90
CA ILE A 678 27.18 -2.13 23.28
C ILE A 678 27.99 -0.95 23.79
N ARG A 679 28.66 -0.24 22.88
CA ARG A 679 29.40 1.00 23.20
C ARG A 679 28.52 2.20 22.88
N ARG A 680 28.21 2.98 23.91
CA ARG A 680 27.49 4.25 23.79
C ARG A 680 28.27 5.39 24.42
N HIS A 681 28.46 6.48 23.70
CA HIS A 681 29.23 7.65 24.20
C HIS A 681 30.56 7.25 24.88
N GLN A 682 31.34 6.37 24.23
CA GLN A 682 32.62 5.83 24.74
C GLN A 682 32.54 5.03 26.04
N ARG A 683 31.37 4.48 26.39
CA ARG A 683 31.21 3.54 27.49
C ARG A 683 30.58 2.25 27.01
N THR A 684 31.23 1.13 27.30
CA THR A 684 30.75 -0.20 26.92
C THR A 684 29.91 -0.85 28.02
N GLY A 685 28.64 -1.10 27.71
CA GLY A 685 27.75 -1.99 28.47
C GLY A 685 27.64 -3.36 27.80
N TYR A 686 26.88 -4.27 28.40
CA TYR A 686 26.47 -5.51 27.75
C TYR A 686 25.00 -5.83 28.04
N VAL A 687 24.38 -6.59 27.14
CA VAL A 687 23.07 -7.20 27.28
C VAL A 687 23.29 -8.70 27.43
N GLU A 688 22.80 -9.29 28.50
CA GLU A 688 22.90 -10.73 28.80
C GLU A 688 21.48 -11.30 28.95
N SER A 689 21.33 -12.61 28.71
CA SER A 689 20.06 -13.34 28.85
C SER A 689 20.30 -14.62 29.67
N ILE A 690 19.28 -15.07 30.41
CA ILE A 690 19.31 -16.34 31.19
C ILE A 690 18.50 -17.45 30.48
N SER A 691 18.08 -17.23 29.24
CA SER A 691 17.25 -18.19 28.47
C SER A 691 18.00 -19.48 28.08
N LEU A 692 17.25 -20.57 27.86
CA LEU A 692 17.80 -21.87 27.46
C LEU A 692 18.06 -21.93 25.92
N PRO A 693 19.05 -22.71 25.45
CA PRO A 693 19.31 -22.90 24.01
C PRO A 693 18.15 -23.57 23.25
N VAL A 694 18.12 -23.36 21.94
CA VAL A 694 17.07 -23.85 21.03
C VAL A 694 17.36 -25.30 20.64
N GLY A 695 16.35 -26.19 20.64
CA GLY A 695 16.48 -27.60 20.19
C GLY A 695 16.03 -28.68 21.18
N ILE A 696 15.61 -28.32 22.41
CA ILE A 696 15.14 -29.29 23.44
C ILE A 696 13.67 -29.09 23.84
N LEU A 697 13.15 -27.85 23.87
CA LEU A 697 11.83 -27.54 24.43
C LEU A 697 10.83 -27.09 23.35
N SER A 698 9.55 -27.43 23.54
CA SER A 698 8.45 -27.08 22.63
C SER A 698 7.95 -25.63 22.77
N SER A 699 8.49 -24.85 23.71
CA SER A 699 8.09 -23.46 23.97
C SER A 699 9.31 -22.56 24.22
N VAL A 700 10.06 -22.27 23.16
CA VAL A 700 11.18 -21.31 23.19
C VAL A 700 10.66 -19.95 22.75
N GLN A 701 10.96 -18.91 23.51
CA GLN A 701 10.69 -17.51 23.16
C GLN A 701 11.98 -16.73 23.33
N PHE A 702 12.15 -15.67 22.55
CA PHE A 702 13.30 -14.80 22.73
C PHE A 702 13.16 -13.96 23.99
N GLU A 703 14.26 -13.82 24.73
CA GLU A 703 14.38 -12.71 25.67
C GLU A 703 14.63 -11.43 24.88
N LYS A 704 13.75 -10.45 25.06
CA LYS A 704 13.75 -9.19 24.29
C LYS A 704 14.25 -8.04 25.14
N SER A 705 15.19 -7.26 24.61
CA SER A 705 15.60 -5.99 25.20
C SER A 705 15.66 -4.91 24.12
N GLN A 706 15.37 -3.67 24.50
CA GLN A 706 15.34 -2.53 23.58
C GLN A 706 16.25 -1.40 24.07
N LEU A 707 16.93 -0.77 23.12
CA LEU A 707 17.84 0.33 23.37
C LEU A 707 17.78 1.35 22.24
N GLN A 708 17.88 2.63 22.57
CA GLN A 708 18.06 3.68 21.57
C GLN A 708 19.55 3.86 21.28
N LEU A 709 19.94 3.75 20.01
CA LEU A 709 21.28 4.04 19.51
C LEU A 709 21.35 5.44 18.91
N SER A 710 22.56 5.97 18.86
CA SER A 710 22.95 7.22 18.22
C SER A 710 24.12 6.99 17.27
N GLU A 711 24.40 7.98 16.43
CA GLU A 711 25.56 7.97 15.54
C GLU A 711 26.86 7.66 16.29
N GLY A 712 27.66 6.73 15.76
CA GLY A 712 28.93 6.27 16.33
C GLY A 712 28.79 5.17 17.40
N ASP A 713 27.55 4.80 17.78
CA ASP A 713 27.33 3.68 18.69
C ASP A 713 27.66 2.35 17.99
N LEU A 714 28.23 1.42 18.78
CA LEU A 714 28.77 0.15 18.29
C LEU A 714 28.08 -1.02 19.00
N ILE A 715 27.69 -2.03 18.23
CA ILE A 715 27.23 -3.33 18.70
C ILE A 715 28.33 -4.36 18.41
N VAL A 716 28.72 -5.16 19.39
CA VAL A 716 29.67 -6.27 19.23
C VAL A 716 29.05 -7.53 19.82
N MET A 717 28.77 -8.50 18.95
CA MET A 717 28.27 -9.83 19.29
C MET A 717 29.44 -10.81 19.26
N VAL A 718 29.47 -11.73 20.21
CA VAL A 718 30.55 -12.73 20.33
C VAL A 718 29.94 -14.11 20.62
N SER A 719 30.60 -15.19 20.21
CA SER A 719 30.24 -16.55 20.64
C SER A 719 30.84 -16.89 22.00
N ASP A 720 30.39 -18.00 22.61
CA ASP A 720 30.81 -18.42 23.96
C ASP A 720 32.32 -18.66 24.04
N GLY A 721 32.96 -19.07 22.94
CA GLY A 721 34.41 -19.24 22.83
C GLY A 721 35.22 -17.97 23.10
N ALA A 722 34.66 -16.78 22.86
CA ALA A 722 35.32 -15.50 23.13
C ALA A 722 35.36 -15.14 24.63
N ILE A 723 34.42 -15.68 25.41
CA ILE A 723 34.12 -15.21 26.78
C ILE A 723 34.88 -16.00 27.86
N THR A 724 35.51 -17.12 27.50
CA THR A 724 36.14 -18.07 28.45
C THR A 724 37.15 -17.42 29.41
N SER A 725 37.79 -16.31 29.00
CA SER A 725 38.79 -15.57 29.80
C SER A 725 38.23 -14.37 30.59
N GLY A 726 36.90 -14.25 30.70
CA GLY A 726 36.19 -13.15 31.37
C GLY A 726 35.76 -12.02 30.43
N LEU A 727 34.81 -11.20 30.86
CA LEU A 727 34.14 -10.18 30.03
C LEU A 727 34.84 -8.81 30.02
N ASP A 728 35.53 -8.45 31.11
CA ASP A 728 35.97 -7.07 31.33
C ASP A 728 37.07 -6.61 30.36
N TRP A 729 37.93 -7.53 29.92
CA TRP A 729 38.95 -7.19 28.94
C TRP A 729 38.34 -6.88 27.57
N ILE A 730 37.25 -7.56 27.18
CA ILE A 730 36.55 -7.27 25.92
C ILE A 730 35.97 -5.86 25.96
N ARG A 731 35.36 -5.47 27.09
CA ARG A 731 34.87 -4.09 27.26
C ARG A 731 35.97 -3.06 27.13
N HIS A 732 37.13 -3.31 27.75
CA HIS A 732 38.26 -2.39 27.65
C HIS A 732 38.84 -2.29 26.24
N THR A 733 38.83 -3.36 25.47
CA THR A 733 39.22 -3.32 24.04
C THR A 733 38.24 -2.47 23.25
N ILE A 734 36.93 -2.65 23.46
CA ILE A 734 35.88 -1.89 22.77
C ILE A 734 35.90 -0.40 23.16
N ASP A 735 36.14 -0.07 24.44
CA ASP A 735 36.27 1.31 24.92
C ASP A 735 37.46 2.04 24.27
N ARG A 736 38.52 1.33 23.91
CA ARG A 736 39.75 1.87 23.30
C ARG A 736 39.70 1.94 21.78
N PHE A 737 38.68 1.36 21.16
CA PHE A 737 38.56 1.32 19.70
C PHE A 737 38.44 2.72 19.12
N ASP A 738 39.34 3.07 18.20
CA ASP A 738 39.25 4.28 17.37
C ASP A 738 38.64 3.92 16.01
N GLU A 739 37.71 4.75 15.53
CA GLU A 739 37.04 4.52 14.25
C GLU A 739 38.02 4.54 13.06
N ALA A 740 39.16 5.21 13.22
CA ALA A 740 40.22 5.27 12.21
C ALA A 740 40.89 3.90 11.95
N ASP A 741 40.90 3.00 12.94
CA ASP A 741 41.53 1.68 12.83
C ASP A 741 40.66 0.68 12.03
N GLY A 742 39.38 1.02 11.81
CA GLY A 742 38.44 0.22 11.06
C GLY A 742 37.80 -0.92 11.87
N LEU A 743 36.53 -1.19 11.58
CA LEU A 743 35.71 -2.15 12.33
C LEU A 743 36.25 -3.59 12.25
N GLN A 744 36.86 -3.97 11.12
CA GLN A 744 37.47 -5.29 10.95
C GLN A 744 38.65 -5.52 11.90
N SER A 745 39.48 -4.49 12.14
CA SER A 745 40.63 -4.59 13.05
C SER A 745 40.16 -4.88 14.48
N LEU A 746 39.02 -4.31 14.89
CA LEU A 746 38.44 -4.59 16.20
C LEU A 746 38.03 -6.08 16.34
N CYS A 747 37.36 -6.63 15.34
CA CYS A 747 36.97 -8.05 15.34
C CYS A 747 38.19 -8.97 15.37
N ASP A 748 39.23 -8.65 14.59
CA ASP A 748 40.48 -9.41 14.54
C ASP A 748 41.24 -9.36 15.89
N ASP A 749 41.28 -8.18 16.52
CA ASP A 749 41.94 -7.96 17.80
C ASP A 749 41.24 -8.72 18.93
N ILE A 750 39.91 -8.67 19.00
CA ILE A 750 39.13 -9.41 19.99
C ILE A 750 39.32 -10.92 19.79
N THR A 751 39.23 -11.41 18.55
CA THR A 751 39.37 -12.84 18.23
C THR A 751 40.78 -13.35 18.59
N THR A 752 41.81 -12.64 18.17
CA THR A 752 43.21 -13.01 18.45
C THR A 752 43.51 -12.95 19.95
N THR A 753 43.03 -11.92 20.64
CA THR A 753 43.24 -11.78 22.09
C THR A 753 42.49 -12.84 22.87
N ALA A 754 41.27 -13.20 22.48
CA ALA A 754 40.50 -14.28 23.10
C ALA A 754 41.25 -15.61 23.00
N ARG A 755 41.79 -15.94 21.81
CA ARG A 755 42.62 -17.12 21.58
C ARG A 755 43.88 -17.13 22.44
N LEU A 756 44.63 -16.02 22.47
CA LEU A 756 45.89 -15.92 23.22
C LEU A 756 45.71 -15.98 24.74
N LYS A 757 44.56 -15.53 25.25
CA LYS A 757 44.28 -15.52 26.70
C LYS A 757 43.79 -16.87 27.25
N ARG A 758 43.43 -17.82 26.40
CA ARG A 758 43.01 -19.14 26.84
C ARG A 758 44.15 -19.94 27.45
N ASN A 759 43.95 -20.37 28.68
CA ASN A 759 44.94 -21.07 29.50
C ASN A 759 44.60 -22.54 29.77
N ASP A 760 43.50 -23.05 29.20
CA ASP A 760 42.91 -24.37 29.49
C ASP A 760 43.26 -25.47 28.47
N HIS A 761 44.11 -25.16 27.48
CA HIS A 761 44.59 -26.09 26.44
C HIS A 761 43.48 -26.77 25.63
N ARG A 762 42.27 -26.21 25.64
CA ARG A 762 41.15 -26.61 24.78
C ARG A 762 40.86 -25.45 23.84
N ASP A 763 41.08 -25.67 22.54
CA ASP A 763 40.68 -24.70 21.53
C ASP A 763 39.19 -24.87 21.21
N ASP A 764 38.53 -23.80 20.77
CA ASP A 764 37.09 -23.74 20.51
C ASP A 764 36.84 -22.76 19.39
N ASP A 765 35.64 -22.80 18.85
CA ASP A 765 35.23 -21.88 17.81
C ASP A 765 34.98 -20.48 18.41
N ILE A 766 35.49 -19.44 17.76
CA ILE A 766 35.35 -18.06 18.22
C ILE A 766 34.85 -17.23 17.05
N THR A 767 33.70 -16.58 17.22
CA THR A 767 33.15 -15.64 16.26
C THR A 767 32.91 -14.30 16.92
N VAL A 768 33.35 -13.23 16.27
CA VAL A 768 33.10 -11.85 16.66
C VAL A 768 32.44 -11.14 15.49
N LEU A 769 31.26 -10.59 15.70
CA LEU A 769 30.50 -9.81 14.73
C LEU A 769 30.25 -8.42 15.30
N ALA A 770 30.74 -7.39 14.62
CA ALA A 770 30.56 -6.00 15.03
C ALA A 770 29.75 -5.23 14.00
N GLY A 771 29.04 -4.21 14.47
CA GLY A 771 28.32 -3.28 13.63
C GLY A 771 28.29 -1.88 14.22
N ILE A 772 28.53 -0.86 13.39
CA ILE A 772 28.58 0.54 13.80
C ILE A 772 27.49 1.34 13.08
N LEU A 773 26.74 2.13 13.86
CA LEU A 773 25.68 2.97 13.34
C LEU A 773 26.26 4.29 12.84
N ARG A 774 26.13 4.56 11.54
CA ARG A 774 26.53 5.80 10.88
C ARG A 774 25.32 6.61 10.50
N LYS A 775 25.47 7.93 10.49
CA LYS A 775 24.45 8.83 9.95
C LYS A 775 24.68 9.02 8.45
N ARG A 776 23.60 8.94 7.66
CA ARG A 776 23.64 9.16 6.21
C ARG A 776 23.38 10.63 5.85
#